data_AF-A0A166ZUG1-F1
#
_entry.id   AF-A0A166ZUG1-F1
#
_cell.length_a   1.000
_cell.length_b   1.000
_cell.length_c   1.000
_cell.angle_alpha   90.00
_cell.angle_beta   90.00
_cell.angle_gamma   90.00
#
_symmetry.space_group_name_H-M   'P 1'
#
loop_
_entity.id
_entity.type
_entity.pdbx_description
1 polymer ?
#
loop_
_entity_poly.entity_id
_entity_poly.type
_entity_poly.pdbx_seq_one_letter_code
_entity_poly.pdbx_strand_id
1 'polypeptide(L)'
;MQSITKSFQYGQHTVTLETGEIARQATGAVMVDVAGTVVLVTAVGRKEAVPGRDFFPLTVNYQERTYAAGRIPGGFFKREGRPSEKETLTCRLIDRPLRPLFPKGFTNEVQVVATVMSLNPEVDPDIPALLGASAAVALSGMPFAGPIGAARVGYQDGEYLLNPDITPLKDSQLDLVVAGTQNAVIMVESEATELSEEVMLGAVMYGHEQMQVAINAIRELAAEAGKPAWDWQPPEEDKDLRTRVEEACLSDLTAAYQIAEKQERTARIKELRDEVKARLADGEEGSPEADEIKEVFHDIEKRIVRNLVLDGKPRIDGRDTTTVRPIGVRVGVLPRTHGSALFTRGETQAIVTATLGTDRDSQIIDAIEGERRERFMLHYNFPPYCTGETGMVGTPKRREIGHGRLAKRGVQGVMPADEDFPYVLRVVSEITESNGSSSMASVCGTSLALMDAGVPLKAPVAGIAMGLIKEQDRFAVLSDILGDEDHLGDMDFKVAGTEDGVTALQMDIKIDGITREIMEKALGQAREGRLHILKEMGKVITTPRGEMSAYAPRFITLRINPEKIRDVIGKGGATIRALTEETGATIDIDDSGVIKIASVDKEAGEEAKRRIEEITADVEVGRVYEGRVAKIMDFGAFVTILPGRDGLVHISQISEERVESVSDKVKEGETVKVKVLEVDKQGRIRLSMKAVGQGE
;
A
#
# COMPACT_ATOMS: atom_id res chain seq x y z
N MET A 1 -24.10 4.37 -37.11
CA MET A 1 -23.04 3.35 -37.21
C MET A 1 -23.49 2.15 -36.42
N GLN A 2 -23.32 0.97 -36.98
CA GLN A 2 -23.58 -0.31 -36.33
C GLN A 2 -22.51 -0.54 -35.26
N SER A 3 -22.87 -1.13 -34.11
CA SER A 3 -21.89 -1.55 -33.12
C SER A 3 -20.99 -2.63 -33.71
N ILE A 4 -19.70 -2.57 -33.38
CA ILE A 4 -18.70 -3.57 -33.76
C ILE A 4 -18.21 -4.21 -32.47
N THR A 5 -18.26 -5.54 -32.43
CA THR A 5 -17.98 -6.32 -31.23
C THR A 5 -16.94 -7.38 -31.53
N LYS A 6 -15.95 -7.50 -30.65
CA LYS A 6 -14.94 -8.56 -30.68
C LYS A 6 -14.93 -9.31 -29.36
N SER A 7 -15.21 -10.61 -29.40
CA SER A 7 -15.13 -11.48 -28.22
C SER A 7 -14.03 -12.51 -28.39
N PHE A 8 -13.31 -12.79 -27.30
CA PHE A 8 -12.24 -13.79 -27.26
C PHE A 8 -12.16 -14.44 -25.88
N GLN A 9 -11.70 -15.69 -25.83
CA GLN A 9 -11.46 -16.40 -24.58
C GLN A 9 -10.11 -15.98 -24.00
N TYR A 10 -10.07 -15.62 -22.72
CA TYR A 10 -8.85 -15.22 -22.04
C TYR A 10 -8.78 -15.83 -20.63
N GLY A 11 -8.06 -16.94 -20.51
CA GLY A 11 -8.12 -17.81 -19.34
C GLY A 11 -9.51 -18.44 -19.20
N GLN A 12 -10.09 -18.38 -18.02
CA GLN A 12 -11.43 -18.90 -17.75
C GLN A 12 -12.56 -17.96 -18.23
N HIS A 13 -12.27 -16.71 -18.54
CA HIS A 13 -13.28 -15.71 -18.89
C HIS A 13 -13.35 -15.44 -20.40
N THR A 14 -14.55 -15.17 -20.90
CA THR A 14 -14.73 -14.53 -22.20
C THR A 14 -14.66 -13.02 -22.02
N VAL A 15 -13.78 -12.36 -22.77
CA VAL A 15 -13.65 -10.90 -22.84
C VAL A 15 -14.37 -10.42 -24.08
N THR A 16 -15.20 -9.39 -23.95
CA THR A 16 -15.88 -8.73 -25.06
C THR A 16 -15.51 -7.26 -25.14
N LEU A 17 -15.11 -6.80 -26.32
CA LEU A 17 -14.80 -5.41 -26.63
C LEU A 17 -15.82 -4.90 -27.63
N GLU A 18 -16.54 -3.83 -27.28
CA GLU A 18 -17.56 -3.22 -28.15
C GLU A 18 -17.23 -1.76 -28.42
N THR A 19 -17.34 -1.33 -29.68
CA THR A 19 -17.18 0.08 -30.08
C THR A 19 -18.25 0.51 -31.10
N GLY A 20 -18.33 1.81 -31.37
CA GLY A 20 -19.24 2.40 -32.36
C GLY A 20 -20.62 2.80 -31.84
N GLU A 21 -21.03 2.33 -30.67
CA GLU A 21 -22.33 2.66 -30.05
C GLU A 21 -22.24 3.79 -29.02
N ILE A 22 -21.39 3.63 -28.01
CA ILE A 22 -21.29 4.52 -26.84
C ILE A 22 -20.12 5.50 -26.99
N ALA A 23 -20.28 6.73 -26.45
CA ALA A 23 -19.24 7.76 -26.38
C ALA A 23 -18.58 8.14 -27.74
N ARG A 24 -19.35 8.10 -28.83
CA ARG A 24 -18.89 8.30 -30.22
C ARG A 24 -18.17 9.62 -30.51
N GLN A 25 -18.29 10.61 -29.62
CA GLN A 25 -17.57 11.90 -29.74
C GLN A 25 -16.12 11.82 -29.27
N ALA A 26 -15.74 10.82 -28.47
CA ALA A 26 -14.35 10.61 -28.07
C ALA A 26 -13.47 10.28 -29.29
N THR A 27 -12.16 10.51 -29.18
CA THR A 27 -11.22 10.12 -30.24
C THR A 27 -11.24 8.60 -30.42
N GLY A 28 -11.29 7.82 -29.34
CA GLY A 28 -11.66 6.40 -29.35
C GLY A 28 -12.45 6.02 -28.10
N ALA A 29 -13.30 5.00 -28.20
CA ALA A 29 -14.10 4.52 -27.08
C ALA A 29 -14.40 3.03 -27.21
N VAL A 30 -14.36 2.30 -26.09
CA VAL A 30 -14.66 0.87 -26.01
C VAL A 30 -15.42 0.58 -24.72
N MET A 31 -16.46 -0.24 -24.82
CA MET A 31 -17.04 -0.94 -23.68
C MET A 31 -16.39 -2.31 -23.56
N VAL A 32 -15.81 -2.62 -22.40
CA VAL A 32 -15.21 -3.91 -22.10
C VAL A 32 -16.12 -4.66 -21.14
N ASP A 33 -16.47 -5.91 -21.45
CA ASP A 33 -17.19 -6.82 -20.55
C ASP A 33 -16.35 -8.07 -20.31
N VAL A 34 -16.11 -8.38 -19.04
CA VAL A 34 -15.52 -9.63 -18.58
C VAL A 34 -16.41 -10.20 -17.49
N ALA A 35 -17.20 -11.22 -17.84
CA ALA A 35 -18.11 -11.92 -16.94
C ALA A 35 -19.00 -10.99 -16.08
N GLY A 36 -19.49 -9.89 -16.66
CA GLY A 36 -20.37 -8.94 -15.97
C GLY A 36 -19.66 -7.81 -15.24
N THR A 37 -18.33 -7.83 -15.15
CA THR A 37 -17.53 -6.63 -14.86
C THR A 37 -17.38 -5.83 -16.15
N VAL A 38 -18.00 -4.66 -16.18
CA VAL A 38 -18.11 -3.81 -17.38
C VAL A 38 -17.42 -2.47 -17.14
N VAL A 39 -16.51 -2.10 -18.04
CA VAL A 39 -15.76 -0.85 -17.98
C VAL A 39 -15.90 -0.09 -19.30
N LEU A 40 -16.42 1.14 -19.24
CA LEU A 40 -16.38 2.08 -20.36
C LEU A 40 -15.05 2.79 -20.36
N VAL A 41 -14.26 2.62 -21.43
CA VAL A 41 -12.99 3.32 -21.59
C VAL A 41 -13.01 4.23 -22.80
N THR A 42 -12.58 5.47 -22.61
CA THR A 42 -12.52 6.50 -23.64
C THR A 42 -11.13 7.10 -23.71
N ALA A 43 -10.69 7.46 -24.91
CA ALA A 43 -9.46 8.19 -25.18
C ALA A 43 -9.79 9.44 -25.99
N VAL A 44 -9.33 10.60 -25.53
CA VAL A 44 -9.46 11.88 -26.22
C VAL A 44 -8.08 12.49 -26.39
N GLY A 45 -7.70 12.75 -27.63
CA GLY A 45 -6.48 13.49 -27.98
C GLY A 45 -6.84 14.86 -28.54
N ARG A 46 -6.21 15.91 -28.01
CA ARG A 46 -6.26 17.24 -28.62
C ARG A 46 -5.38 17.25 -29.89
N LYS A 47 -5.92 17.71 -31.02
CA LYS A 47 -5.21 17.73 -32.32
C LYS A 47 -4.04 18.71 -32.35
N GLU A 48 -4.16 19.81 -31.65
CA GLU A 48 -3.12 20.83 -31.53
C GLU A 48 -2.32 20.63 -30.24
N ALA A 49 -0.99 20.57 -30.37
CA ALA A 49 -0.09 20.66 -29.23
C ALA A 49 -0.06 22.09 -28.67
N VAL A 50 0.24 22.22 -27.37
CA VAL A 50 0.47 23.54 -26.76
C VAL A 50 1.92 23.95 -27.06
N PRO A 51 2.17 25.10 -27.72
CA PRO A 51 3.54 25.55 -28.01
C PRO A 51 4.39 25.67 -26.74
N GLY A 52 5.67 25.30 -26.82
CA GLY A 52 6.63 25.39 -25.72
C GLY A 52 6.41 24.40 -24.57
N ARG A 53 5.56 23.38 -24.73
CA ARG A 53 5.36 22.34 -23.72
C ARG A 53 6.46 21.27 -23.83
N ASP A 54 7.25 21.11 -22.77
CA ASP A 54 8.42 20.21 -22.71
C ASP A 54 8.11 18.80 -22.16
N PHE A 55 6.83 18.45 -22.03
CA PHE A 55 6.40 17.12 -21.54
C PHE A 55 5.16 16.61 -22.25
N PHE A 56 5.03 15.28 -22.31
CA PHE A 56 3.83 14.61 -22.83
C PHE A 56 2.68 14.63 -21.79
N PRO A 57 1.60 15.38 -22.01
CA PRO A 57 0.50 15.55 -21.06
C PRO A 57 -0.53 14.44 -21.20
N LEU A 58 -0.11 13.20 -20.91
CA LEU A 58 -1.02 12.07 -20.73
C LEU A 58 -1.62 12.10 -19.32
N THR A 59 -2.95 12.11 -19.25
CA THR A 59 -3.70 11.96 -18.01
C THR A 59 -4.60 10.73 -18.09
N VAL A 60 -4.42 9.80 -17.15
CA VAL A 60 -5.33 8.67 -16.98
C VAL A 60 -6.23 8.90 -15.77
N ASN A 61 -7.53 8.66 -15.94
CA ASN A 61 -8.54 8.68 -14.90
C ASN A 61 -9.30 7.36 -14.91
N TYR A 62 -9.02 6.50 -13.94
CA TYR A 62 -9.85 5.36 -13.60
C TYR A 62 -10.79 5.78 -12.47
N GLN A 63 -12.08 5.46 -12.60
CA GLN A 63 -13.11 5.84 -11.65
C GLN A 63 -14.13 4.72 -11.44
N GLU A 64 -14.46 4.50 -10.18
CA GLU A 64 -15.40 3.48 -9.73
C GLU A 64 -16.73 4.14 -9.37
N ARG A 65 -17.81 3.62 -9.92
CA ARG A 65 -19.16 4.10 -9.61
C ARG A 65 -19.83 3.10 -8.70
N THR A 66 -20.36 3.55 -7.56
CA THR A 66 -20.93 2.62 -6.57
C THR A 66 -22.17 1.92 -7.12
N TYR A 67 -22.86 2.52 -8.10
CA TYR A 67 -23.94 1.87 -8.82
C TYR A 67 -23.49 0.61 -9.58
N ALA A 68 -22.21 0.48 -9.93
CA ALA A 68 -21.67 -0.70 -10.60
C ALA A 68 -21.85 -1.96 -9.73
N ALA A 69 -21.87 -1.78 -8.41
CA ALA A 69 -22.18 -2.83 -7.42
C ALA A 69 -23.60 -2.69 -6.83
N GLY A 70 -24.47 -1.87 -7.43
CA GLY A 70 -25.84 -1.63 -6.93
C GLY A 70 -25.91 -0.89 -5.59
N ARG A 71 -24.89 -0.11 -5.22
CA ARG A 71 -24.78 0.56 -3.92
C ARG A 71 -24.87 2.08 -4.02
N ILE A 72 -25.41 2.70 -2.96
CA ILE A 72 -25.35 4.15 -2.75
C ILE A 72 -24.10 4.45 -1.90
N PRO A 73 -23.29 5.49 -2.22
CA PRO A 73 -22.07 5.79 -1.47
C PRO A 73 -22.33 6.01 0.03
N GLY A 74 -21.43 5.53 0.90
CA GLY A 74 -21.56 5.64 2.35
C GLY A 74 -21.48 7.07 2.88
N GLY A 75 -20.72 7.95 2.20
CA GLY A 75 -20.45 9.33 2.62
C GLY A 75 -21.70 10.22 2.80
N PHE A 76 -21.53 11.35 3.49
CA PHE A 76 -22.62 12.27 3.85
C PHE A 76 -23.45 12.74 2.64
N PHE A 77 -22.79 13.04 1.51
CA PHE A 77 -23.43 13.56 0.31
C PHE A 77 -24.08 12.49 -0.59
N LYS A 78 -23.90 11.19 -0.28
CA LYS A 78 -24.42 10.08 -1.10
C LYS A 78 -24.01 10.15 -2.58
N ARG A 79 -22.80 10.65 -2.83
CA ARG A 79 -22.17 10.81 -4.15
C ARG A 79 -20.68 10.50 -4.03
N GLU A 80 -20.09 9.90 -5.07
CA GLU A 80 -18.64 9.66 -5.11
C GLU A 80 -17.88 10.99 -5.09
N GLY A 81 -16.83 11.03 -4.27
CA GLY A 81 -16.08 12.24 -3.96
C GLY A 81 -14.68 12.24 -4.57
N ARG A 82 -13.68 12.41 -3.71
CA ARG A 82 -12.27 12.33 -4.11
C ARG A 82 -11.93 10.90 -4.53
N PRO A 83 -10.98 10.71 -5.46
CA PRO A 83 -10.52 9.38 -5.84
C PRO A 83 -10.01 8.62 -4.63
N SER A 84 -10.42 7.36 -4.54
CA SER A 84 -9.89 6.38 -3.59
C SER A 84 -8.43 6.02 -3.89
N GLU A 85 -7.81 5.30 -2.96
CA GLU A 85 -6.48 4.73 -3.17
C GLU A 85 -6.48 3.77 -4.36
N LYS A 86 -7.46 2.85 -4.43
CA LYS A 86 -7.61 1.91 -5.56
C LYS A 86 -7.73 2.66 -6.87
N GLU A 87 -8.60 3.67 -6.95
CA GLU A 87 -8.76 4.44 -8.20
C GLU A 87 -7.46 5.11 -8.63
N THR A 88 -6.73 5.69 -7.68
CA THR A 88 -5.44 6.36 -7.95
C THR A 88 -4.36 5.37 -8.38
N LEU A 89 -4.30 4.19 -7.75
CA LEU A 89 -3.35 3.14 -8.09
C LEU A 89 -3.64 2.56 -9.48
N THR A 90 -4.91 2.29 -9.80
CA THR A 90 -5.30 1.79 -11.13
C THR A 90 -5.04 2.83 -12.22
N CYS A 91 -5.21 4.14 -11.94
CA CYS A 91 -4.75 5.19 -12.86
C CYS A 91 -3.27 5.03 -13.21
N ARG A 92 -2.42 4.79 -12.20
CA ARG A 92 -0.97 4.61 -12.41
C ARG A 92 -0.66 3.30 -13.13
N LEU A 93 -1.36 2.23 -12.77
CA LEU A 93 -1.21 0.92 -13.39
C LEU A 93 -1.50 0.98 -14.90
N ILE A 94 -2.47 1.80 -15.32
CA ILE A 94 -2.81 2.04 -16.74
C ILE A 94 -1.84 3.03 -17.41
N ASP A 95 -1.46 4.12 -16.74
CA ASP A 95 -0.57 5.16 -17.30
C ASP A 95 0.81 4.59 -17.66
N ARG A 96 1.41 3.83 -16.73
CA ARG A 96 2.78 3.30 -16.85
C ARG A 96 3.04 2.56 -18.18
N PRO A 97 2.24 1.57 -18.61
CA PRO A 97 2.47 0.88 -19.87
C PRO A 97 2.04 1.67 -21.12
N LEU A 98 1.14 2.67 -21.01
CA LEU A 98 0.72 3.48 -22.15
C LEU A 98 1.75 4.55 -22.51
N ARG A 99 2.29 5.24 -21.51
CA ARG A 99 3.16 6.41 -21.68
C ARG A 99 4.38 6.18 -22.59
N PRO A 100 5.17 5.09 -22.47
CA PRO A 100 6.36 4.91 -23.31
C PRO A 100 6.05 4.57 -24.76
N LEU A 101 4.79 4.26 -25.09
CA LEU A 101 4.37 3.87 -26.44
C LEU A 101 3.86 5.03 -27.29
N PHE A 102 3.69 6.21 -26.71
CA PHE A 102 3.55 7.43 -27.51
C PHE A 102 4.94 7.85 -28.02
N PRO A 103 5.06 8.25 -29.29
CA PRO A 103 6.37 8.57 -29.85
C PRO A 103 6.98 9.80 -29.16
N LYS A 104 8.31 9.82 -29.11
CA LYS A 104 9.07 10.99 -28.61
C LYS A 104 8.68 12.24 -29.38
N GLY A 105 8.57 13.36 -28.68
CA GLY A 105 8.13 14.64 -29.25
C GLY A 105 6.60 14.79 -29.37
N PHE A 106 5.81 13.75 -29.09
CA PHE A 106 4.35 13.89 -29.06
C PHE A 106 3.91 14.59 -27.77
N THR A 107 3.57 15.87 -27.86
CA THR A 107 3.20 16.75 -26.72
C THR A 107 1.73 17.16 -26.73
N ASN A 108 0.94 16.58 -27.64
CA ASN A 108 -0.51 16.70 -27.67
C ASN A 108 -1.12 16.18 -26.37
N GLU A 109 -2.14 16.89 -25.87
CA GLU A 109 -2.84 16.48 -24.66
C GLU A 109 -3.71 15.26 -24.92
N VAL A 110 -3.50 14.23 -24.09
CA VAL A 110 -4.24 12.97 -24.18
C VAL A 110 -4.86 12.68 -22.83
N GLN A 111 -6.16 12.42 -22.83
CA GLN A 111 -6.90 11.97 -21.66
C GLN A 111 -7.50 10.59 -21.92
N VAL A 112 -7.22 9.65 -21.03
CA VAL A 112 -7.87 8.34 -21.01
C VAL A 112 -8.74 8.27 -19.76
N VAL A 113 -10.03 7.96 -19.94
CA VAL A 113 -10.98 7.82 -18.83
C VAL A 113 -11.58 6.42 -18.87
N ALA A 114 -11.34 5.63 -17.82
CA ALA A 114 -11.91 4.31 -17.58
C ALA A 114 -12.94 4.40 -16.45
N THR A 115 -14.18 4.02 -16.73
CA THR A 115 -15.30 4.11 -15.77
C THR A 115 -15.89 2.73 -15.57
N VAL A 116 -15.87 2.23 -14.34
CA VAL A 116 -16.52 0.96 -13.99
C VAL A 116 -18.03 1.17 -13.96
N MET A 117 -18.74 0.46 -14.84
CA MET A 117 -20.18 0.60 -15.08
C MET A 117 -20.99 -0.52 -14.41
N SER A 118 -20.41 -1.73 -14.35
CA SER A 118 -20.95 -2.90 -13.67
C SER A 118 -19.79 -3.69 -13.05
N LEU A 119 -20.02 -4.32 -11.90
CA LEU A 119 -19.00 -5.09 -11.20
C LEU A 119 -19.54 -6.48 -10.87
N ASN A 120 -18.89 -7.51 -11.42
CA ASN A 120 -18.86 -8.82 -10.81
C ASN A 120 -17.77 -8.81 -9.71
N PRO A 121 -18.12 -9.06 -8.42
CA PRO A 121 -17.16 -9.00 -7.32
C PRO A 121 -15.98 -9.98 -7.41
N GLU A 122 -16.06 -11.00 -8.27
CA GLU A 122 -14.97 -11.95 -8.50
C GLU A 122 -13.95 -11.46 -9.55
N VAL A 123 -14.34 -10.54 -10.43
CA VAL A 123 -13.47 -10.06 -11.53
C VAL A 123 -13.05 -8.62 -11.26
N ASP A 124 -11.78 -8.44 -10.90
CA ASP A 124 -11.22 -7.12 -10.66
C ASP A 124 -11.22 -6.28 -11.96
N PRO A 125 -11.79 -5.05 -11.94
CA PRO A 125 -11.89 -4.19 -13.13
C PRO A 125 -10.58 -3.62 -13.67
N ASP A 126 -9.43 -3.80 -13.01
CA ASP A 126 -8.16 -3.22 -13.44
C ASP A 126 -7.63 -3.81 -14.77
N ILE A 127 -7.67 -5.14 -14.95
CA ILE A 127 -7.30 -5.80 -16.22
C ILE A 127 -8.27 -5.42 -17.34
N PRO A 128 -9.62 -5.51 -17.18
CA PRO A 128 -10.56 -4.98 -18.17
C PRO A 128 -10.31 -3.51 -18.53
N ALA A 129 -10.00 -2.65 -17.54
CA ALA A 129 -9.69 -1.25 -17.78
C ALA A 129 -8.40 -1.03 -18.58
N LEU A 130 -7.35 -1.82 -18.31
CA LEU A 130 -6.10 -1.83 -19.07
C LEU A 130 -6.33 -2.22 -20.53
N LEU A 131 -7.06 -3.31 -20.76
CA LEU A 131 -7.42 -3.77 -22.12
C LEU A 131 -8.27 -2.73 -22.86
N GLY A 132 -9.25 -2.14 -22.17
CA GLY A 132 -10.09 -1.08 -22.72
C GLY A 132 -9.32 0.20 -23.05
N ALA A 133 -8.35 0.59 -22.22
CA ALA A 133 -7.50 1.74 -22.47
C ALA A 133 -6.62 1.53 -23.71
N SER A 134 -6.02 0.35 -23.82
CA SER A 134 -5.27 -0.08 -25.00
C SER A 134 -6.12 -0.03 -26.27
N ALA A 135 -7.32 -0.61 -26.22
CA ALA A 135 -8.24 -0.64 -27.35
C ALA A 135 -8.76 0.74 -27.74
N ALA A 136 -9.14 1.57 -26.76
CA ALA A 136 -9.61 2.94 -27.02
C ALA A 136 -8.53 3.82 -27.65
N VAL A 137 -7.27 3.71 -27.20
CA VAL A 137 -6.15 4.44 -27.81
C VAL A 137 -5.85 3.88 -29.22
N ALA A 138 -5.83 2.56 -29.40
CA ALA A 138 -5.61 1.95 -30.72
C ALA A 138 -6.68 2.36 -31.76
N LEU A 139 -7.96 2.44 -31.35
CA LEU A 139 -9.06 2.90 -32.20
C LEU A 139 -9.01 4.39 -32.54
N SER A 140 -8.27 5.19 -31.76
CA SER A 140 -8.29 6.64 -31.87
C SER A 140 -7.57 7.21 -33.09
N GLY A 141 -6.67 6.41 -33.70
CA GLY A 141 -5.76 6.85 -34.74
C GLY A 141 -4.63 7.76 -34.25
N MET A 142 -4.54 8.07 -32.95
CA MET A 142 -3.39 8.79 -32.39
C MET A 142 -2.09 8.00 -32.61
N PRO A 143 -0.93 8.67 -32.73
CA PRO A 143 0.33 7.98 -32.87
C PRO A 143 0.64 7.20 -31.58
N PHE A 144 0.60 5.87 -31.67
CA PHE A 144 0.73 4.96 -30.54
C PHE A 144 1.30 3.62 -31.01
N ALA A 145 2.43 3.20 -30.43
CA ALA A 145 3.15 1.97 -30.78
C ALA A 145 2.60 0.72 -30.08
N GLY A 146 1.30 0.70 -29.79
CA GLY A 146 0.61 -0.45 -29.21
C GLY A 146 -0.03 -1.39 -30.26
N PRO A 147 -1.09 -2.14 -29.90
CA PRO A 147 -1.73 -2.16 -28.59
C PRO A 147 -0.89 -2.87 -27.52
N ILE A 148 -1.27 -2.64 -26.27
CA ILE A 148 -0.80 -3.40 -25.11
C ILE A 148 -1.82 -4.46 -24.68
N GLY A 149 -1.32 -5.56 -24.14
CA GLY A 149 -2.08 -6.52 -23.35
C GLY A 149 -1.79 -6.32 -21.86
N ALA A 150 -2.61 -6.97 -21.04
CA ALA A 150 -2.37 -7.07 -19.60
C ALA A 150 -2.89 -8.41 -19.07
N ALA A 151 -2.23 -8.92 -18.05
CA ALA A 151 -2.60 -10.15 -17.34
C ALA A 151 -2.36 -9.97 -15.84
N ARG A 152 -3.23 -10.57 -15.03
CA ARG A 152 -2.93 -10.87 -13.63
C ARG A 152 -2.52 -12.34 -13.52
N VAL A 153 -1.49 -12.63 -12.74
CA VAL A 153 -0.94 -13.97 -12.54
C VAL A 153 -0.93 -14.30 -11.06
N GLY A 154 -1.64 -15.36 -10.70
CA GLY A 154 -1.57 -16.00 -9.39
C GLY A 154 -0.56 -17.15 -9.38
N TYR A 155 -0.20 -17.63 -8.19
CA TYR A 155 0.66 -18.80 -8.00
C TYR A 155 0.17 -19.65 -6.83
N GLN A 156 -0.23 -20.88 -7.12
CA GLN A 156 -0.77 -21.82 -6.14
C GLN A 156 -0.39 -23.25 -6.54
N ASP A 157 -0.01 -24.07 -5.56
CA ASP A 157 0.34 -25.49 -5.75
C ASP A 157 1.38 -25.77 -6.86
N GLY A 158 2.30 -24.81 -7.07
CA GLY A 158 3.36 -24.94 -8.08
C GLY A 158 3.00 -24.40 -9.47
N GLU A 159 1.75 -23.98 -9.68
CA GLU A 159 1.18 -23.62 -10.98
C GLU A 159 0.85 -22.12 -11.08
N TYR A 160 0.95 -21.58 -12.30
CA TYR A 160 0.55 -20.19 -12.60
C TYR A 160 -0.94 -20.11 -12.97
N LEU A 161 -1.66 -19.19 -12.33
CA LEU A 161 -3.08 -18.95 -12.58
C LEU A 161 -3.26 -17.69 -13.42
N LEU A 162 -3.93 -17.77 -14.57
CA LEU A 162 -4.20 -16.60 -15.42
C LEU A 162 -5.52 -15.93 -15.04
N ASN A 163 -5.45 -14.63 -14.75
CA ASN A 163 -6.59 -13.78 -14.36
C ASN A 163 -7.51 -14.48 -13.37
N PRO A 164 -6.98 -15.00 -12.24
CA PRO A 164 -7.78 -15.72 -11.26
C PRO A 164 -8.85 -14.79 -10.69
N ASP A 165 -9.99 -15.38 -10.33
CA ASP A 165 -11.01 -14.68 -9.56
C ASP A 165 -10.44 -14.21 -8.21
N ILE A 166 -11.06 -13.19 -7.63
CA ILE A 166 -10.65 -12.59 -6.36
C ILE A 166 -10.66 -13.63 -5.22
N THR A 167 -11.61 -14.56 -5.20
CA THR A 167 -11.67 -15.61 -4.17
C THR A 167 -10.42 -16.51 -4.16
N PRO A 168 -10.06 -17.22 -5.25
CA PRO A 168 -8.83 -18.02 -5.27
C PRO A 168 -7.55 -17.18 -5.17
N LEU A 169 -7.56 -15.92 -5.62
CA LEU A 169 -6.41 -15.03 -5.49
C LEU A 169 -6.03 -14.74 -4.02
N LYS A 170 -6.98 -14.79 -3.08
CA LYS A 170 -6.69 -14.60 -1.64
C LYS A 170 -5.81 -15.69 -1.06
N ASP A 171 -5.88 -16.90 -1.61
CA ASP A 171 -5.08 -18.05 -1.18
C ASP A 171 -3.80 -18.23 -2.03
N SER A 172 -3.61 -17.34 -3.02
CA SER A 172 -2.43 -17.33 -3.89
C SER A 172 -1.21 -16.78 -3.17
N GLN A 173 -0.04 -17.37 -3.46
CA GLN A 173 1.26 -16.87 -2.98
C GLN A 173 1.79 -15.70 -3.83
N LEU A 174 1.07 -15.33 -4.90
CA LEU A 174 1.43 -14.27 -5.83
C LEU A 174 0.18 -13.50 -6.29
N ASP A 175 0.25 -12.18 -6.29
CA ASP A 175 -0.61 -11.32 -7.09
C ASP A 175 0.31 -10.43 -7.95
N LEU A 176 0.45 -10.80 -9.22
CA LEU A 176 1.30 -10.11 -10.18
C LEU A 176 0.48 -9.59 -11.34
N VAL A 177 0.53 -8.28 -11.57
CA VAL A 177 0.02 -7.66 -12.80
C VAL A 177 1.18 -7.37 -13.73
N VAL A 178 1.05 -7.82 -14.97
CA VAL A 178 2.00 -7.55 -16.05
C VAL A 178 1.27 -6.97 -17.25
N ALA A 179 1.88 -5.97 -17.89
CA ALA A 179 1.41 -5.39 -19.14
C ALA A 179 2.56 -5.25 -20.13
N GLY A 180 2.27 -5.44 -21.41
CA GLY A 180 3.29 -5.48 -22.45
C GLY A 180 2.71 -5.38 -23.85
N THR A 181 3.60 -5.24 -24.83
CA THR A 181 3.29 -5.35 -26.26
C THR A 181 3.48 -6.78 -26.73
N GLN A 182 3.35 -7.00 -28.03
CA GLN A 182 3.67 -8.28 -28.64
C GLN A 182 5.12 -8.71 -28.38
N ASN A 183 6.05 -7.75 -28.33
CA ASN A 183 7.48 -8.06 -28.33
C ASN A 183 8.07 -8.06 -26.91
N ALA A 184 7.54 -7.22 -26.02
CA ALA A 184 8.18 -6.98 -24.73
C ALA A 184 7.16 -6.74 -23.61
N VAL A 185 7.57 -7.10 -22.40
CA VAL A 185 6.96 -6.60 -21.17
C VAL A 185 7.33 -5.13 -21.01
N ILE A 186 6.36 -4.32 -20.59
CA ILE A 186 6.55 -2.89 -20.36
C ILE A 186 6.45 -2.56 -18.88
N MET A 187 5.54 -3.22 -18.17
CA MET A 187 5.24 -2.89 -16.79
C MET A 187 4.95 -4.16 -15.99
N VAL A 188 5.52 -4.26 -14.80
CA VAL A 188 5.21 -5.27 -13.80
C VAL A 188 4.93 -4.59 -12.46
N GLU A 189 3.95 -5.11 -11.74
CA GLU A 189 3.61 -4.72 -10.39
C GLU A 189 3.13 -5.96 -9.63
N SER A 190 3.82 -6.35 -8.55
CA SER A 190 3.46 -7.56 -7.82
C SER A 190 3.61 -7.47 -6.30
N GLU A 191 2.86 -8.32 -5.62
CA GLU A 191 3.03 -8.71 -4.22
C GLU A 191 3.09 -10.24 -4.12
N ALA A 192 3.94 -10.77 -3.24
CA ALA A 192 4.24 -12.20 -3.14
C ALA A 192 4.58 -12.63 -1.70
N THR A 193 4.42 -13.91 -1.41
CA THR A 193 4.76 -14.53 -0.12
C THR A 193 6.12 -15.25 -0.21
N GLU A 194 7.19 -14.47 -0.36
CA GLU A 194 8.59 -14.95 -0.40
C GLU A 194 8.87 -16.00 -1.51
N LEU A 195 8.51 -15.67 -2.75
CA LEU A 195 8.77 -16.55 -3.91
C LEU A 195 10.17 -16.31 -4.50
N SER A 196 10.79 -17.34 -5.07
CA SER A 196 12.11 -17.21 -5.69
C SER A 196 12.10 -16.31 -6.92
N GLU A 197 13.26 -15.73 -7.28
CA GLU A 197 13.42 -14.94 -8.49
C GLU A 197 13.01 -15.72 -9.76
N GLU A 198 13.23 -17.03 -9.79
CA GLU A 198 12.84 -17.91 -10.89
C GLU A 198 11.32 -17.98 -11.05
N VAL A 199 10.59 -18.18 -9.94
CA VAL A 199 9.12 -18.23 -9.95
C VAL A 199 8.54 -16.88 -10.36
N MET A 200 9.11 -15.77 -9.86
CA MET A 200 8.70 -14.41 -10.22
C MET A 200 8.91 -14.13 -11.71
N LEU A 201 10.07 -14.47 -12.25
CA LEU A 201 10.35 -14.30 -13.69
C LEU A 201 9.44 -15.19 -14.54
N GLY A 202 9.23 -16.44 -14.13
CA GLY A 202 8.30 -17.35 -14.80
C GLY A 202 6.88 -16.80 -14.86
N ALA A 203 6.39 -16.17 -13.79
CA ALA A 203 5.08 -15.51 -13.77
C ALA A 203 4.99 -14.34 -14.76
N VAL A 204 6.04 -13.51 -14.86
CA VAL A 204 6.12 -12.41 -15.83
C VAL A 204 6.05 -12.96 -17.26
N MET A 205 6.83 -13.99 -17.57
CA MET A 205 6.86 -14.60 -18.90
C MET A 205 5.53 -15.29 -19.24
N TYR A 206 4.93 -16.00 -18.28
CA TYR A 206 3.61 -16.62 -18.43
C TYR A 206 2.55 -15.56 -18.75
N GLY A 207 2.47 -14.48 -17.98
CA GLY A 207 1.52 -13.40 -18.26
C GLY A 207 1.75 -12.71 -19.61
N HIS A 208 3.02 -12.54 -20.03
CA HIS A 208 3.38 -11.99 -21.34
C HIS A 208 2.93 -12.89 -22.50
N GLU A 209 3.09 -14.20 -22.36
CA GLU A 209 2.62 -15.18 -23.34
C GLU A 209 1.09 -15.17 -23.42
N GLN A 210 0.41 -15.22 -22.27
CA GLN A 210 -1.04 -15.30 -22.23
C GLN A 210 -1.71 -14.04 -22.80
N MET A 211 -1.16 -12.84 -22.54
CA MET A 211 -1.76 -11.58 -23.02
C MET A 211 -1.71 -11.37 -24.53
N GLN A 212 -0.96 -12.19 -25.26
CA GLN A 212 -0.91 -12.13 -26.73
C GLN A 212 -2.29 -12.33 -27.37
N VAL A 213 -3.15 -13.15 -26.74
CA VAL A 213 -4.53 -13.36 -27.21
C VAL A 213 -5.31 -12.04 -27.20
N ALA A 214 -5.20 -11.26 -26.12
CA ALA A 214 -5.87 -9.97 -25.99
C ALA A 214 -5.27 -8.93 -26.95
N ILE A 215 -3.95 -8.88 -27.11
CA ILE A 215 -3.26 -7.99 -28.06
C ILE A 215 -3.77 -8.22 -29.48
N ASN A 216 -3.86 -9.49 -29.90
CA ASN A 216 -4.34 -9.84 -31.23
C ASN A 216 -5.80 -9.44 -31.43
N ALA A 217 -6.67 -9.69 -30.44
CA ALA A 217 -8.06 -9.28 -30.51
C ALA A 217 -8.22 -7.75 -30.63
N ILE A 218 -7.43 -6.97 -29.88
CA ILE A 218 -7.44 -5.50 -29.96
C ILE A 218 -6.95 -5.01 -31.33
N ARG A 219 -5.91 -5.64 -31.91
CA ARG A 219 -5.44 -5.31 -33.25
C ARG A 219 -6.50 -5.58 -34.31
N GLU A 220 -7.18 -6.72 -34.22
CA GLU A 220 -8.26 -7.07 -35.14
C GLU A 220 -9.42 -6.08 -35.03
N LEU A 221 -9.82 -5.70 -33.82
CA LEU A 221 -10.83 -4.67 -33.59
C LEU A 221 -10.40 -3.30 -34.17
N ALA A 222 -9.14 -2.90 -33.96
CA ALA A 222 -8.61 -1.65 -34.48
C ALA A 222 -8.49 -1.65 -36.01
N ALA A 223 -8.18 -2.78 -36.63
CA ALA A 223 -8.15 -2.91 -38.08
C ALA A 223 -9.56 -2.78 -38.70
N GLU A 224 -10.59 -3.24 -38.00
CA GLU A 224 -11.98 -3.20 -38.47
C GLU A 224 -12.66 -1.83 -38.20
N ALA A 225 -12.45 -1.28 -37.00
CA ALA A 225 -13.21 -0.13 -36.49
C ALA A 225 -12.36 1.12 -36.20
N GLY A 226 -11.04 1.05 -36.39
CA GLY A 226 -10.10 2.13 -36.08
C GLY A 226 -10.31 3.36 -36.95
N LYS A 227 -10.14 4.54 -36.33
CA LYS A 227 -10.12 5.80 -37.07
C LYS A 227 -8.82 5.93 -37.86
N PRO A 228 -8.80 6.72 -38.94
CA PRO A 228 -7.58 6.99 -39.69
C PRO A 228 -6.46 7.48 -38.77
N ALA A 229 -5.26 6.98 -39.02
CA ALA A 229 -4.05 7.45 -38.35
C ALA A 229 -3.92 8.96 -38.51
N TRP A 230 -3.49 9.64 -37.45
CA TRP A 230 -3.21 11.06 -37.49
C TRP A 230 -2.01 11.29 -38.40
N ASP A 231 -2.10 12.31 -39.25
CA ASP A 231 -0.95 12.83 -39.97
C ASP A 231 -0.11 13.65 -39.00
N TRP A 232 0.72 12.94 -38.23
CA TRP A 232 1.66 13.52 -37.28
C TRP A 232 3.06 13.05 -37.64
N GLN A 233 3.99 14.00 -37.64
CA GLN A 233 5.40 13.74 -37.84
C GLN A 233 6.15 14.18 -36.58
N PRO A 234 7.22 13.47 -36.19
CA PRO A 234 8.11 13.94 -35.15
C PRO A 234 8.75 15.27 -35.57
N PRO A 235 9.10 16.15 -34.62
CA PRO A 235 9.91 17.33 -34.92
C PRO A 235 11.19 16.94 -35.67
N GLU A 236 11.58 17.72 -36.67
CA GLU A 236 12.84 17.49 -37.38
C GLU A 236 14.03 17.77 -36.44
N GLU A 237 15.01 16.86 -36.45
CA GLU A 237 16.25 17.05 -35.69
C GLU A 237 17.16 18.05 -36.42
N ASP A 238 17.49 19.16 -35.76
CA ASP A 238 18.50 20.09 -36.24
C ASP A 238 19.91 19.55 -35.96
N LYS A 239 20.50 18.90 -36.97
CA LYS A 239 21.83 18.30 -36.91
C LYS A 239 22.95 19.34 -36.80
N ASP A 240 22.75 20.54 -37.34
CA ASP A 240 23.73 21.62 -37.24
C ASP A 240 23.77 22.14 -35.80
N LEU A 241 22.59 22.43 -35.24
CA LEU A 241 22.46 22.81 -33.82
C LEU A 241 23.09 21.77 -32.91
N ARG A 242 22.81 20.49 -33.13
CA ARG A 242 23.43 19.40 -32.38
C ARG A 242 24.94 19.46 -32.40
N THR A 243 25.54 19.64 -33.58
CA THR A 243 26.99 19.74 -33.73
C THR A 243 27.55 20.94 -32.98
N ARG A 244 26.90 22.11 -33.11
CA ARG A 244 27.30 23.34 -32.41
C ARG A 244 27.25 23.22 -30.89
N VAL A 245 26.20 22.59 -30.35
CA VAL A 245 26.07 22.34 -28.91
C VAL A 245 27.13 21.34 -28.43
N GLU A 246 27.35 20.25 -29.17
CA GLU A 246 28.37 19.26 -28.86
C GLU A 246 29.78 19.90 -28.80
N GLU A 247 30.15 20.71 -29.80
CA GLU A 247 31.42 21.43 -29.81
C GLU A 247 31.56 22.44 -28.65
N ALA A 248 30.44 23.01 -28.20
CA ALA A 248 30.45 24.01 -27.14
C ALA A 248 30.63 23.42 -25.73
N CYS A 249 30.14 22.20 -25.46
CA CYS A 249 30.10 21.68 -24.08
C CYS A 249 30.56 20.24 -23.87
N LEU A 250 30.80 19.43 -24.91
CA LEU A 250 31.01 17.98 -24.74
C LEU A 250 32.12 17.64 -23.72
N SER A 251 33.28 18.29 -23.82
CA SER A 251 34.40 18.06 -22.92
C SER A 251 34.07 18.45 -21.48
N ASP A 252 33.55 19.66 -21.28
CA ASP A 252 33.27 20.19 -19.94
C ASP A 252 32.10 19.47 -19.27
N LEU A 253 31.09 19.08 -20.06
CA LEU A 253 29.96 18.28 -19.59
C LEU A 253 30.40 16.87 -19.22
N THR A 254 31.31 16.26 -19.99
CA THR A 254 31.92 14.96 -19.65
C THR A 254 32.69 15.05 -18.34
N ALA A 255 33.42 16.14 -18.09
CA ALA A 255 34.10 16.37 -16.82
C ALA A 255 33.11 16.62 -15.68
N ALA A 256 32.03 17.37 -15.91
CA ALA A 256 31.01 17.63 -14.90
C ALA A 256 30.32 16.35 -14.41
N TYR A 257 30.09 15.36 -15.29
CA TYR A 257 29.55 14.05 -14.90
C TYR A 257 30.51 13.17 -14.10
N GLN A 258 31.77 13.59 -13.90
CA GLN A 258 32.71 12.93 -12.99
C GLN A 258 32.63 13.48 -11.55
N ILE A 259 31.81 14.52 -11.31
CA ILE A 259 31.53 15.04 -9.98
C ILE A 259 30.55 14.10 -9.27
N ALA A 260 31.00 13.50 -8.16
CA ALA A 260 30.23 12.48 -7.45
C ALA A 260 29.04 13.05 -6.66
N GLU A 261 29.23 14.18 -5.96
CA GLU A 261 28.19 14.81 -5.14
C GLU A 261 27.11 15.43 -6.03
N LYS A 262 25.85 15.18 -5.70
CA LYS A 262 24.71 15.51 -6.57
C LYS A 262 24.53 17.02 -6.72
N GLN A 263 24.56 17.79 -5.64
CA GLN A 263 24.26 19.21 -5.67
C GLN A 263 25.33 19.99 -6.45
N GLU A 264 26.60 19.68 -6.24
CA GLU A 264 27.75 20.23 -6.96
C GLU A 264 27.67 19.88 -8.45
N ARG A 265 27.41 18.61 -8.78
CA ARG A 265 27.19 18.18 -10.18
C ARG A 265 26.03 18.95 -10.82
N THR A 266 24.89 19.02 -10.14
CA THR A 266 23.69 19.71 -10.64
C THR A 266 23.96 21.20 -10.88
N ALA A 267 24.68 21.85 -9.96
CA ALA A 267 25.05 23.25 -10.09
C ALA A 267 25.98 23.47 -11.29
N ARG A 268 27.02 22.64 -11.45
CA ARG A 268 27.97 22.77 -12.57
C ARG A 268 27.31 22.51 -13.92
N ILE A 269 26.44 21.50 -14.02
CA ILE A 269 25.67 21.21 -15.24
C ILE A 269 24.77 22.40 -15.59
N LYS A 270 24.12 23.00 -14.60
CA LYS A 270 23.29 24.20 -14.80
C LYS A 270 24.11 25.37 -15.33
N GLU A 271 25.26 25.65 -14.74
CA GLU A 271 26.18 26.70 -15.21
C GLU A 271 26.60 26.47 -16.67
N LEU A 272 27.03 25.25 -17.00
CA LEU A 272 27.40 24.87 -18.37
C LEU A 272 26.25 25.06 -19.35
N ARG A 273 25.05 24.66 -18.97
CA ARG A 273 23.86 24.84 -19.82
C ARG A 273 23.56 26.33 -20.03
N ASP A 274 23.67 27.14 -18.99
CA ASP A 274 23.41 28.58 -19.08
C ASP A 274 24.50 29.30 -19.91
N GLU A 275 25.76 28.86 -19.84
CA GLU A 275 26.87 29.31 -20.69
C GLU A 275 26.64 28.96 -22.17
N VAL A 276 26.25 27.72 -22.46
CA VAL A 276 25.94 27.27 -23.83
C VAL A 276 24.76 28.04 -24.41
N LYS A 277 23.71 28.25 -23.62
CA LYS A 277 22.57 29.08 -24.01
C LYS A 277 23.00 30.51 -24.32
N ALA A 278 23.78 31.13 -23.46
CA ALA A 278 24.27 32.50 -23.69
C ALA A 278 25.17 32.59 -24.94
N ARG A 279 25.90 31.52 -25.28
CA ARG A 279 26.79 31.48 -26.45
C ARG A 279 26.05 31.24 -27.77
N LEU A 280 24.98 30.46 -27.76
CA LEU A 280 24.32 29.99 -28.99
C LEU A 280 22.97 30.67 -29.25
N ALA A 281 22.25 31.13 -28.21
CA ALA A 281 21.01 31.89 -28.32
C ALA A 281 21.28 33.38 -28.06
N ASP A 282 22.11 34.00 -28.91
CA ASP A 282 22.52 35.42 -28.79
C ASP A 282 21.46 36.42 -29.28
N GLY A 283 20.33 35.94 -29.82
CA GLY A 283 19.23 36.75 -30.30
C GLY A 283 19.45 37.38 -31.68
N GLU A 284 20.52 37.00 -32.39
CA GLU A 284 20.70 37.35 -33.80
C GLU A 284 19.71 36.60 -34.71
N GLU A 285 19.44 37.14 -35.91
CA GLU A 285 18.53 36.53 -36.88
C GLU A 285 19.09 35.18 -37.36
N GLY A 286 18.41 34.08 -37.00
CA GLY A 286 18.87 32.71 -37.28
C GLY A 286 19.50 31.97 -36.09
N SER A 287 19.52 32.59 -34.90
CA SER A 287 20.00 31.93 -33.69
C SER A 287 18.96 30.94 -33.13
N PRO A 288 19.39 29.74 -32.68
CA PRO A 288 18.52 28.72 -32.10
C PRO A 288 17.77 29.20 -30.86
N GLU A 289 16.57 28.66 -30.64
CA GLU A 289 15.79 28.95 -29.45
C GLU A 289 16.42 28.31 -28.19
N ALA A 290 16.27 28.96 -27.05
CA ALA A 290 16.88 28.50 -25.79
C ALA A 290 16.37 27.13 -25.32
N ASP A 291 15.15 26.76 -25.71
CA ASP A 291 14.54 25.47 -25.40
C ASP A 291 15.06 24.35 -26.33
N GLU A 292 15.33 24.64 -27.61
CA GLU A 292 15.95 23.69 -28.54
C GLU A 292 17.37 23.33 -28.08
N ILE A 293 18.15 24.33 -27.64
CA ILE A 293 19.47 24.10 -27.02
C ILE A 293 19.35 23.22 -25.78
N LYS A 294 18.33 23.43 -24.94
CA LYS A 294 18.11 22.65 -23.71
C LYS A 294 17.83 21.18 -24.03
N GLU A 295 17.02 20.90 -25.04
CA GLU A 295 16.71 19.52 -25.48
C GLU A 295 17.95 18.81 -26.03
N VAL A 296 18.69 19.46 -26.94
CA VAL A 296 19.93 18.92 -27.49
C VAL A 296 20.98 18.68 -26.40
N PHE A 297 21.14 19.63 -25.47
CA PHE A 297 22.02 19.46 -24.32
C PHE A 297 21.64 18.23 -23.50
N HIS A 298 20.35 18.01 -23.27
CA HIS A 298 19.85 16.84 -22.54
C HIS A 298 20.11 15.50 -23.26
N ASP A 299 19.99 15.47 -24.58
CA ASP A 299 20.34 14.26 -25.35
C ASP A 299 21.84 13.95 -25.30
N ILE A 300 22.69 14.97 -25.24
CA ILE A 300 24.14 14.82 -25.04
C ILE A 300 24.44 14.29 -23.63
N GLU A 301 23.80 14.84 -22.59
CA GLU A 301 23.88 14.32 -21.21
C GLU A 301 23.59 12.83 -21.18
N LYS A 302 22.46 12.44 -21.78
CA LYS A 302 22.04 11.04 -21.88
C LYS A 302 23.10 10.18 -22.55
N ARG A 303 23.64 10.62 -23.68
CA ARG A 303 24.66 9.89 -24.44
C ARG A 303 25.97 9.73 -23.66
N ILE A 304 26.41 10.75 -22.94
CA ILE A 304 27.64 10.72 -22.13
C ILE A 304 27.50 9.65 -21.04
N VAL A 305 26.47 9.76 -20.19
CA VAL A 305 26.30 8.86 -19.03
C VAL A 305 26.17 7.40 -19.48
N ARG A 306 25.41 7.14 -20.55
CA ARG A 306 25.21 5.78 -21.07
C ARG A 306 26.50 5.16 -21.60
N ASN A 307 27.27 5.91 -22.39
CA ASN A 307 28.52 5.39 -22.95
C ASN A 307 29.58 5.16 -21.86
N LEU A 308 29.67 6.03 -20.84
CA LEU A 308 30.58 5.79 -19.72
C LEU A 308 30.32 4.41 -19.08
N VAL A 309 29.06 4.11 -18.79
CA VAL A 309 28.67 2.84 -18.18
C VAL A 309 28.91 1.65 -19.13
N LEU A 310 28.49 1.76 -20.39
CA LEU A 310 28.64 0.67 -21.37
C LEU A 310 30.09 0.37 -21.75
N ASP A 311 30.97 1.37 -21.68
CA ASP A 311 32.41 1.22 -21.92
C ASP A 311 33.16 0.70 -20.67
N GLY A 312 32.44 0.37 -19.59
CA GLY A 312 33.00 -0.17 -18.35
C GLY A 312 33.74 0.86 -17.49
N LYS A 313 33.50 2.15 -17.72
CA LYS A 313 34.03 3.21 -16.86
C LYS A 313 33.19 3.31 -15.58
N PRO A 314 33.73 3.93 -14.51
CA PRO A 314 32.96 4.21 -13.31
C PRO A 314 31.67 4.99 -13.62
N ARG A 315 30.62 4.71 -12.85
CA ARG A 315 29.35 5.46 -12.87
C ARG A 315 29.57 6.91 -12.42
N ILE A 316 28.52 7.73 -12.50
CA ILE A 316 28.58 9.17 -12.18
C ILE A 316 29.04 9.48 -10.76
N ASP A 317 28.89 8.54 -9.82
CA ASP A 317 29.38 8.65 -8.44
C ASP A 317 30.64 7.80 -8.16
N GLY A 318 31.28 7.30 -9.22
CA GLY A 318 32.53 6.54 -9.14
C GLY A 318 32.38 5.04 -8.86
N ARG A 319 31.15 4.53 -8.64
CA ARG A 319 30.91 3.10 -8.40
C ARG A 319 31.00 2.25 -9.68
N ASP A 320 31.20 0.95 -9.50
CA ASP A 320 30.91 -0.03 -10.54
C ASP A 320 29.40 -0.32 -10.65
N THR A 321 29.04 -1.18 -11.58
CA THR A 321 27.64 -1.53 -11.88
C THR A 321 26.97 -2.35 -10.77
N THR A 322 27.71 -2.96 -9.85
CA THR A 322 27.19 -3.90 -8.85
C THR A 322 27.17 -3.35 -7.42
N THR A 323 27.99 -2.35 -7.14
CA THR A 323 28.22 -1.79 -5.80
C THR A 323 27.02 -0.97 -5.32
N VAL A 324 26.51 -1.34 -4.15
CA VAL A 324 25.47 -0.59 -3.42
C VAL A 324 26.11 0.61 -2.69
N ARG A 325 25.41 1.74 -2.59
CA ARG A 325 25.91 2.93 -1.87
C ARG A 325 26.10 2.64 -0.38
N PRO A 326 26.91 3.45 0.34
CA PRO A 326 27.05 3.33 1.79
C PRO A 326 25.71 3.36 2.50
N ILE A 327 25.51 2.46 3.47
CA ILE A 327 24.27 2.32 4.23
C ILE A 327 24.52 2.73 5.70
N GLY A 328 23.70 3.62 6.21
CA GLY A 328 23.62 4.01 7.61
C GLY A 328 22.26 3.63 8.19
N VAL A 329 22.25 2.89 9.29
CA VAL A 329 21.03 2.42 9.97
C VAL A 329 21.04 2.85 11.43
N ARG A 330 19.91 3.38 11.89
CA ARG A 330 19.62 3.63 13.31
C ARG A 330 18.17 3.24 13.60
N VAL A 331 17.93 2.71 14.80
CA VAL A 331 16.58 2.41 15.33
C VAL A 331 16.34 3.19 16.64
N GLY A 332 15.10 3.34 17.08
CA GLY A 332 14.75 4.09 18.28
C GLY A 332 15.14 5.58 18.20
N VAL A 333 15.11 6.17 17.00
CA VAL A 333 15.58 7.55 16.76
C VAL A 333 14.62 8.61 17.31
N LEU A 334 13.33 8.29 17.45
CA LEU A 334 12.31 9.17 18.03
C LEU A 334 11.90 8.69 19.43
N PRO A 335 11.99 9.53 20.49
CA PRO A 335 11.85 9.06 21.88
C PRO A 335 10.48 8.51 22.29
N ARG A 336 9.41 8.89 21.59
CA ARG A 336 8.02 8.64 22.00
C ARG A 336 7.20 7.77 21.05
N THR A 337 7.73 7.49 19.88
CA THR A 337 7.10 6.60 18.90
C THR A 337 7.17 5.16 19.38
N HIS A 338 6.25 4.30 18.93
CA HIS A 338 6.28 2.90 19.35
C HIS A 338 7.48 2.15 18.74
N GLY A 339 7.80 2.44 17.49
CA GLY A 339 9.10 2.10 16.88
C GLY A 339 9.49 3.15 15.85
N SER A 340 10.79 3.33 15.65
CA SER A 340 11.30 4.28 14.66
C SER A 340 12.64 3.83 14.09
N ALA A 341 12.89 4.19 12.83
CA ALA A 341 14.14 3.93 12.16
C ALA A 341 14.56 5.14 11.31
N LEU A 342 15.87 5.36 11.22
CA LEU A 342 16.49 6.20 10.22
C LEU A 342 17.31 5.29 9.32
N PHE A 343 16.86 5.11 8.08
CA PHE A 343 17.58 4.36 7.06
C PHE A 343 18.14 5.35 6.04
N THR A 344 19.46 5.32 5.85
CA THR A 344 20.18 6.16 4.87
C THR A 344 20.96 5.25 3.94
N ARG A 345 20.84 5.46 2.63
CA ARG A 345 21.64 4.77 1.60
C ARG A 345 22.15 5.80 0.59
N GLY A 346 23.43 6.13 0.66
CA GLY A 346 23.98 7.32 0.00
C GLY A 346 23.19 8.57 0.38
N GLU A 347 22.72 9.31 -0.61
CA GLU A 347 21.89 10.52 -0.45
C GLU A 347 20.37 10.22 -0.54
N THR A 348 19.97 9.01 -0.16
CA THR A 348 18.56 8.64 0.01
C THR A 348 18.31 8.28 1.46
N GLN A 349 17.43 9.02 2.12
CA GLN A 349 17.18 8.89 3.54
C GLN A 349 15.68 8.89 3.85
N ALA A 350 15.28 7.97 4.72
CA ALA A 350 13.91 7.86 5.22
C ALA A 350 13.91 7.79 6.75
N ILE A 351 13.12 8.66 7.37
CA ILE A 351 12.67 8.47 8.76
C ILE A 351 11.37 7.69 8.69
N VAL A 352 11.37 6.49 9.27
CA VAL A 352 10.21 5.62 9.27
C VAL A 352 9.74 5.40 10.71
N THR A 353 8.45 5.54 10.94
CA THR A 353 7.82 5.38 12.25
C THR A 353 6.73 4.33 12.19
N ALA A 354 6.71 3.42 13.17
CA ALA A 354 5.64 2.46 13.39
C ALA A 354 4.81 2.87 14.62
N THR A 355 3.49 2.84 14.45
CA THR A 355 2.49 3.12 15.49
C THR A 355 1.54 1.93 15.59
N LEU A 356 1.32 1.51 16.84
CA LEU A 356 0.43 0.41 17.23
C LEU A 356 -0.89 1.00 17.74
N GLY A 357 -2.01 0.47 17.26
CA GLY A 357 -3.35 0.88 17.64
C GLY A 357 -4.25 -0.33 17.93
N THR A 358 -5.47 -0.01 18.35
CA THR A 358 -6.54 -0.98 18.59
C THR A 358 -7.38 -1.18 17.33
N ASP A 359 -8.32 -2.13 17.33
CA ASP A 359 -9.20 -2.35 16.19
C ASP A 359 -10.09 -1.15 15.84
N ARG A 360 -10.26 -0.19 16.76
CA ARG A 360 -10.93 1.09 16.48
C ARG A 360 -10.11 2.01 15.56
N ASP A 361 -8.80 1.82 15.53
CA ASP A 361 -7.87 2.59 14.69
C ASP A 361 -7.74 2.01 13.28
N SER A 362 -8.39 0.86 13.01
CA SER A 362 -8.43 0.25 11.68
C SER A 362 -9.10 1.18 10.66
N GLN A 363 -8.56 1.23 9.45
CA GLN A 363 -9.13 2.06 8.40
C GLN A 363 -10.29 1.32 7.73
N ILE A 364 -11.47 1.93 7.74
CA ILE A 364 -12.63 1.43 7.00
C ILE A 364 -12.49 1.86 5.54
N ILE A 365 -12.45 0.88 4.64
CA ILE A 365 -12.42 1.07 3.20
C ILE A 365 -13.81 0.77 2.65
N ASP A 366 -14.53 1.81 2.23
CA ASP A 366 -15.80 1.69 1.49
C ASP A 366 -15.49 1.50 0.00
N ALA A 367 -15.10 0.27 -0.37
CA ALA A 367 -14.85 -0.09 -1.77
C ALA A 367 -16.16 -0.50 -2.46
N ILE A 368 -16.20 -0.52 -3.80
CA ILE A 368 -17.40 -0.90 -4.54
C ILE A 368 -17.80 -2.36 -4.30
N GLU A 369 -16.81 -3.26 -4.16
CA GLU A 369 -17.00 -4.69 -3.86
C GLU A 369 -17.53 -4.96 -2.44
N GLY A 370 -17.40 -4.01 -1.51
CA GLY A 370 -17.79 -4.19 -0.13
C GLY A 370 -17.01 -3.31 0.84
N GLU A 371 -17.54 -3.15 2.04
CA GLU A 371 -16.81 -2.52 3.13
C GLU A 371 -15.79 -3.53 3.69
N ARG A 372 -14.54 -3.10 3.87
CA ARG A 372 -13.51 -3.89 4.56
C ARG A 372 -12.72 -3.03 5.54
N ARG A 373 -12.05 -3.68 6.49
CA ARG A 373 -11.16 -3.03 7.44
C ARG A 373 -9.71 -3.34 7.09
N GLU A 374 -8.91 -2.30 6.99
CA GLU A 374 -7.47 -2.39 6.77
C GLU A 374 -6.76 -2.18 8.11
N ARG A 375 -6.08 -3.23 8.58
CA ARG A 375 -5.31 -3.20 9.84
C ARG A 375 -3.87 -2.75 9.64
N PHE A 376 -3.33 -2.86 8.43
CA PHE A 376 -1.98 -2.42 8.13
C PHE A 376 -1.97 -1.26 7.13
N MET A 377 -1.59 -0.08 7.61
CA MET A 377 -1.50 1.15 6.82
C MET A 377 -0.04 1.53 6.64
N LEU A 378 0.36 1.86 5.42
CA LEU A 378 1.67 2.44 5.13
C LEU A 378 1.49 3.73 4.34
N HIS A 379 1.82 4.85 4.97
CA HIS A 379 1.80 6.16 4.34
C HIS A 379 3.22 6.59 3.99
N TYR A 380 3.37 7.13 2.79
CA TYR A 380 4.64 7.58 2.25
C TYR A 380 4.51 9.05 1.89
N ASN A 381 5.47 9.86 2.34
CA ASN A 381 5.50 11.30 2.12
C ASN A 381 6.82 11.71 1.46
N PHE A 382 6.73 12.56 0.44
CA PHE A 382 7.86 13.08 -0.33
C PHE A 382 7.86 14.61 -0.30
N PRO A 383 8.33 15.22 0.79
CA PRO A 383 8.35 16.67 0.91
C PRO A 383 9.38 17.28 -0.04
N PRO A 384 9.15 18.50 -0.56
CA PRO A 384 10.00 19.10 -1.59
C PRO A 384 11.44 19.36 -1.14
N TYR A 385 11.67 19.53 0.17
CA TYR A 385 13.01 19.73 0.70
C TYR A 385 13.92 18.51 0.52
N CYS A 386 13.37 17.29 0.35
CA CYS A 386 14.20 16.08 0.21
C CYS A 386 14.98 16.03 -1.11
N THR A 387 14.60 16.85 -2.09
CA THR A 387 15.33 17.08 -3.35
C THR A 387 15.94 18.48 -3.42
N GLY A 388 15.87 19.28 -2.35
CA GLY A 388 16.34 20.67 -2.33
C GLY A 388 15.42 21.65 -3.08
N GLU A 389 14.17 21.28 -3.31
CA GLU A 389 13.19 22.10 -4.04
C GLU A 389 12.19 22.79 -3.10
N THR A 390 11.39 23.72 -3.65
CA THR A 390 10.20 24.27 -3.01
C THR A 390 8.95 23.80 -3.74
N GLY A 391 7.83 23.63 -3.04
CA GLY A 391 6.61 23.13 -3.65
C GLY A 391 5.43 23.07 -2.68
N MET A 392 4.26 22.69 -3.20
CA MET A 392 3.07 22.52 -2.36
C MET A 392 3.25 21.34 -1.41
N VAL A 393 2.95 21.57 -0.13
CA VAL A 393 2.91 20.55 0.94
C VAL A 393 1.47 20.35 1.38
N GLY A 394 0.99 19.12 1.39
CA GLY A 394 -0.39 18.82 1.77
C GLY A 394 -0.85 17.44 1.27
N THR A 395 -1.85 17.43 0.39
CA THR A 395 -2.44 16.19 -0.12
C THR A 395 -1.41 15.35 -0.90
N PRO A 396 -1.29 14.05 -0.61
CA PRO A 396 -0.32 13.19 -1.28
C PRO A 396 -0.63 13.07 -2.77
N LYS A 397 0.43 13.14 -3.60
CA LYS A 397 0.37 12.96 -5.05
C LYS A 397 0.20 11.48 -5.39
N ARG A 398 -0.20 11.20 -6.64
CA ARG A 398 -0.27 9.82 -7.17
C ARG A 398 1.04 9.06 -6.97
N ARG A 399 2.19 9.74 -7.14
CA ARG A 399 3.52 9.13 -6.95
C ARG A 399 3.72 8.63 -5.52
N GLU A 400 3.37 9.47 -4.55
CA GLU A 400 3.49 9.16 -3.12
C GLU A 400 2.60 7.98 -2.73
N ILE A 401 1.33 7.97 -3.17
CA ILE A 401 0.40 6.87 -2.91
C ILE A 401 0.93 5.55 -3.47
N GLY A 402 1.37 5.52 -4.74
CA GLY A 402 1.88 4.27 -5.30
C GLY A 402 3.26 3.84 -4.77
N HIS A 403 4.12 4.76 -4.32
CA HIS A 403 5.33 4.37 -3.59
C HIS A 403 5.01 3.79 -2.21
N GLY A 404 4.02 4.36 -1.51
CA GLY A 404 3.50 3.81 -0.26
C GLY A 404 2.92 2.40 -0.47
N ARG A 405 2.11 2.21 -1.51
CA ARG A 405 1.58 0.88 -1.86
C ARG A 405 2.68 -0.11 -2.20
N LEU A 406 3.68 0.27 -3.00
CA LEU A 406 4.83 -0.61 -3.30
C LEU A 406 5.58 -0.99 -2.02
N ALA A 407 5.84 -0.03 -1.13
CA ALA A 407 6.53 -0.32 0.12
C ALA A 407 5.69 -1.24 1.03
N LYS A 408 4.36 -1.04 1.05
CA LYS A 408 3.42 -1.89 1.78
C LYS A 408 3.49 -3.33 1.28
N ARG A 409 3.37 -3.52 -0.04
CA ARG A 409 3.52 -4.82 -0.71
C ARG A 409 4.83 -5.50 -0.37
N GLY A 410 5.93 -4.73 -0.36
CA GLY A 410 7.25 -5.22 -0.01
C GLY A 410 7.34 -5.84 1.39
N VAL A 411 6.56 -5.37 2.37
CA VAL A 411 6.59 -5.92 3.73
C VAL A 411 5.40 -6.82 4.06
N GLN A 412 4.32 -6.78 3.28
CA GLN A 412 3.07 -7.49 3.56
C GLN A 412 3.27 -9.02 3.63
N GLY A 413 4.15 -9.58 2.79
CA GLY A 413 4.45 -11.01 2.77
C GLY A 413 5.11 -11.58 4.04
N VAL A 414 5.57 -10.73 4.96
CA VAL A 414 6.22 -11.14 6.23
C VAL A 414 5.49 -10.68 7.49
N MET A 415 4.31 -10.06 7.33
CA MET A 415 3.54 -9.57 8.46
C MET A 415 3.02 -10.76 9.30
N PRO A 416 2.97 -10.63 10.64
CA PRO A 416 2.38 -11.65 11.48
C PRO A 416 0.89 -11.80 11.21
N ALA A 417 0.34 -12.97 11.53
CA ALA A 417 -1.10 -13.16 11.51
C ALA A 417 -1.79 -12.30 12.57
N ASP A 418 -3.04 -11.95 12.29
CA ASP A 418 -3.90 -11.14 13.16
C ASP A 418 -4.09 -11.72 14.58
N GLU A 419 -4.00 -13.05 14.70
CA GLU A 419 -4.11 -13.79 15.96
C GLU A 419 -2.82 -13.70 16.80
N ASP A 420 -1.66 -13.71 16.12
CA ASP A 420 -0.34 -13.65 16.76
C ASP A 420 0.01 -12.22 17.20
N PHE A 421 -0.48 -11.23 16.48
CA PHE A 421 -0.22 -9.83 16.77
C PHE A 421 -1.47 -8.97 16.55
N PRO A 422 -2.39 -8.90 17.54
CA PRO A 422 -3.73 -8.33 17.39
C PRO A 422 -3.75 -6.79 17.43
N TYR A 423 -2.79 -6.14 16.77
CA TYR A 423 -2.65 -4.70 16.70
C TYR A 423 -2.97 -4.18 15.30
N VAL A 424 -3.57 -3.00 15.26
CA VAL A 424 -3.58 -2.19 14.05
C VAL A 424 -2.23 -1.50 13.92
N LEU A 425 -1.66 -1.51 12.73
CA LEU A 425 -0.33 -0.99 12.43
C LEU A 425 -0.43 0.16 11.45
N ARG A 426 0.08 1.32 11.85
CA ARG A 426 0.31 2.45 10.95
C ARG A 426 1.80 2.71 10.86
N VAL A 427 2.32 2.64 9.64
CA VAL A 427 3.68 3.04 9.31
C VAL A 427 3.64 4.33 8.52
N VAL A 428 4.53 5.26 8.83
CA VAL A 428 4.74 6.48 8.05
C VAL A 428 6.21 6.57 7.67
N SER A 429 6.50 6.67 6.38
CA SER A 429 7.83 6.93 5.85
C SER A 429 7.93 8.37 5.38
N GLU A 430 8.71 9.18 6.09
CA GLU A 430 9.07 10.55 5.73
C GLU A 430 10.42 10.53 5.00
N ILE A 431 10.41 10.88 3.71
CA ILE A 431 11.65 10.98 2.93
C ILE A 431 12.33 12.30 3.24
N THR A 432 13.55 12.23 3.78
CA THR A 432 14.33 13.42 4.17
C THR A 432 15.40 13.78 3.15
N GLU A 433 15.90 12.80 2.39
CA GLU A 433 16.82 12.99 1.26
C GLU A 433 16.45 12.00 0.14
N SER A 434 16.56 12.42 -1.12
CA SER A 434 16.28 11.55 -2.26
C SER A 434 17.24 11.76 -3.42
N ASN A 435 18.10 10.77 -3.65
CA ASN A 435 18.90 10.64 -4.85
C ASN A 435 18.89 9.22 -5.45
N GLY A 436 17.80 8.50 -5.25
CA GLY A 436 17.65 7.11 -5.68
C GLY A 436 16.57 6.45 -4.86
N SER A 437 15.90 5.45 -5.43
CA SER A 437 14.63 4.87 -4.95
C SER A 437 14.37 4.98 -3.43
N SER A 438 13.68 6.05 -3.07
CA SER A 438 13.20 6.30 -1.72
C SER A 438 12.11 5.32 -1.30
N SER A 439 11.37 4.73 -2.25
CA SER A 439 10.41 3.66 -1.97
C SER A 439 11.08 2.40 -1.41
N MET A 440 12.27 2.03 -1.90
CA MET A 440 13.03 0.90 -1.36
C MET A 440 13.69 1.24 -0.02
N ALA A 441 14.09 2.49 0.19
CA ALA A 441 14.49 2.97 1.51
C ALA A 441 13.34 2.89 2.52
N SER A 442 12.10 3.18 2.09
CA SER A 442 10.90 3.02 2.91
C SER A 442 10.64 1.57 3.29
N VAL A 443 10.84 0.60 2.40
CA VAL A 443 10.74 -0.85 2.73
C VAL A 443 11.73 -1.20 3.84
N CYS A 444 13.00 -0.85 3.64
CA CYS A 444 14.06 -1.14 4.63
C CYS A 444 13.76 -0.48 5.98
N GLY A 445 13.43 0.81 5.96
CA GLY A 445 13.07 1.56 7.16
C GLY A 445 11.81 1.03 7.85
N THR A 446 10.83 0.53 7.09
CA THR A 446 9.60 -0.09 7.63
C THR A 446 9.91 -1.38 8.33
N SER A 447 10.70 -2.27 7.72
CA SER A 447 11.14 -3.51 8.37
C SER A 447 11.83 -3.22 9.71
N LEU A 448 12.74 -2.25 9.74
CA LEU A 448 13.46 -1.84 10.95
C LEU A 448 12.53 -1.23 12.01
N ALA A 449 11.63 -0.31 11.62
CA ALA A 449 10.72 0.38 12.53
C ALA A 449 9.69 -0.57 13.15
N LEU A 450 9.20 -1.55 12.38
CA LEU A 450 8.31 -2.60 12.88
C LEU A 450 9.02 -3.51 13.88
N MET A 451 10.24 -3.96 13.58
CA MET A 451 11.05 -4.75 14.52
C MET A 451 11.39 -3.96 15.79
N ASP A 452 11.71 -2.67 15.66
CA ASP A 452 11.94 -1.75 16.79
C ASP A 452 10.68 -1.56 17.64
N ALA A 453 9.48 -1.60 17.04
CA ALA A 453 8.20 -1.55 17.73
C ALA A 453 7.81 -2.86 18.43
N GLY A 454 8.58 -3.94 18.25
CA GLY A 454 8.27 -5.28 18.78
C GLY A 454 7.27 -6.07 17.95
N VAL A 455 7.06 -5.70 16.68
CA VAL A 455 6.21 -6.47 15.76
C VAL A 455 6.92 -7.75 15.37
N PRO A 456 6.33 -8.94 15.58
CA PRO A 456 6.95 -10.23 15.29
C PRO A 456 6.92 -10.55 13.78
N LEU A 457 7.68 -9.80 12.98
CA LEU A 457 7.84 -10.09 11.56
C LEU A 457 8.43 -11.50 11.35
N LYS A 458 7.95 -12.22 10.33
CA LYS A 458 8.48 -13.53 9.95
C LYS A 458 9.98 -13.48 9.62
N ALA A 459 10.39 -12.45 8.88
CA ALA A 459 11.79 -12.15 8.58
C ALA A 459 11.98 -10.65 8.26
N PRO A 460 13.20 -10.10 8.38
CA PRO A 460 13.51 -8.75 7.92
C PRO A 460 13.44 -8.68 6.38
N VAL A 461 13.01 -7.52 5.87
CA VAL A 461 12.85 -7.27 4.42
C VAL A 461 13.70 -6.08 4.02
N ALA A 462 14.45 -6.24 2.91
CA ALA A 462 15.12 -5.12 2.25
C ALA A 462 14.60 -4.94 0.82
N GLY A 463 14.83 -3.74 0.30
CA GLY A 463 14.52 -3.38 -1.08
C GLY A 463 15.73 -2.77 -1.79
N ILE A 464 15.89 -3.10 -3.06
CA ILE A 464 16.89 -2.49 -3.94
C ILE A 464 16.23 -1.96 -5.22
N ALA A 465 16.74 -0.85 -5.73
CA ALA A 465 16.38 -0.35 -7.04
C ALA A 465 17.51 -0.60 -8.02
N MET A 466 17.13 -1.02 -9.20
CA MET A 466 17.99 -1.54 -10.24
C MET A 466 17.67 -0.82 -11.54
N GLY A 467 18.69 -0.67 -12.38
CA GLY A 467 18.53 -0.07 -13.70
C GLY A 467 19.17 -0.92 -14.78
N LEU A 468 18.80 -0.63 -16.02
CA LEU A 468 19.40 -1.21 -17.20
C LEU A 468 19.69 -0.11 -18.22
N ILE A 469 20.90 -0.12 -18.76
CA ILE A 469 21.27 0.64 -19.96
C ILE A 469 21.54 -0.36 -21.06
N LYS A 470 20.92 -0.16 -22.23
CA LYS A 470 21.07 -1.04 -23.39
C LYS A 470 21.23 -0.22 -24.67
N GLU A 471 22.29 -0.50 -25.42
CA GLU A 471 22.46 -0.01 -26.78
C GLU A 471 22.80 -1.17 -27.71
N GLN A 472 21.90 -1.44 -28.67
CA GLN A 472 22.01 -2.59 -29.55
C GLN A 472 22.23 -3.87 -28.72
N ASP A 473 23.35 -4.57 -28.90
CA ASP A 473 23.67 -5.80 -28.18
C ASP A 473 24.42 -5.57 -26.86
N ARG A 474 24.90 -4.34 -26.59
CA ARG A 474 25.60 -4.00 -25.34
C ARG A 474 24.59 -3.63 -24.27
N PHE A 475 24.78 -4.14 -23.06
CA PHE A 475 23.97 -3.74 -21.91
C PHE A 475 24.74 -3.76 -20.59
N ALA A 476 24.28 -2.97 -19.63
CA ALA A 476 24.78 -2.93 -18.27
C ALA A 476 23.61 -2.89 -17.28
N VAL A 477 23.65 -3.79 -16.28
CA VAL A 477 22.70 -3.82 -15.16
C VAL A 477 23.31 -3.04 -14.00
N LEU A 478 22.57 -2.08 -13.47
CA LEU A 478 23.02 -1.17 -12.41
C LEU A 478 22.35 -1.50 -11.09
N SER A 479 23.14 -1.76 -10.06
CA SER A 479 22.68 -1.91 -8.67
C SER A 479 22.57 -0.56 -7.99
N ASP A 480 21.48 -0.39 -7.22
CA ASP A 480 21.22 0.78 -6.40
C ASP A 480 21.36 2.09 -7.19
N ILE A 481 20.45 2.25 -8.16
CA ILE A 481 20.48 3.37 -9.10
C ILE A 481 20.25 4.73 -8.44
N LEU A 482 20.88 5.73 -9.04
CA LEU A 482 20.70 7.15 -8.77
C LEU A 482 19.49 7.71 -9.51
N GLY A 483 19.04 8.91 -9.13
CA GLY A 483 17.96 9.61 -9.86
C GLY A 483 18.31 9.86 -11.34
N ASP A 484 19.56 10.23 -11.62
CA ASP A 484 20.06 10.43 -12.98
C ASP A 484 20.02 9.13 -13.81
N GLU A 485 20.40 8.01 -13.20
CA GLU A 485 20.48 6.70 -13.87
C GLU A 485 19.09 6.12 -14.15
N ASP A 486 18.09 6.41 -13.31
CA ASP A 486 16.68 6.13 -13.59
C ASP A 486 16.19 6.94 -14.80
N HIS A 487 16.41 8.26 -14.77
CA HIS A 487 15.96 9.16 -15.83
C HIS A 487 16.57 8.81 -17.21
N LEU A 488 17.86 8.45 -17.23
CA LEU A 488 18.63 8.18 -18.45
C LEU A 488 18.65 6.69 -18.87
N GLY A 489 18.25 5.79 -17.97
CA GLY A 489 18.16 4.36 -18.18
C GLY A 489 16.99 3.92 -19.04
N ASP A 490 17.04 2.68 -19.52
CA ASP A 490 16.04 2.08 -20.41
C ASP A 490 15.04 1.19 -19.68
N MET A 491 15.39 0.74 -18.49
CA MET A 491 14.49 0.04 -17.58
C MET A 491 14.89 0.36 -16.15
N ASP A 492 13.89 0.60 -15.31
CA ASP A 492 14.04 0.69 -13.86
C ASP A 492 13.17 -0.38 -13.21
N PHE A 493 13.73 -1.07 -12.23
CA PHE A 493 12.97 -2.05 -11.47
C PHE A 493 13.37 -2.08 -10.01
N LYS A 494 12.44 -2.53 -9.18
CA LYS A 494 12.52 -2.47 -7.73
C LYS A 494 12.16 -3.86 -7.22
N VAL A 495 13.07 -4.43 -6.43
CA VAL A 495 12.93 -5.77 -5.86
C VAL A 495 12.98 -5.64 -4.35
N ALA A 496 11.93 -6.08 -3.68
CA ALA A 496 11.86 -6.20 -2.24
C ALA A 496 11.69 -7.67 -1.84
N GLY A 497 12.24 -8.05 -0.70
CA GLY A 497 12.22 -9.42 -0.25
C GLY A 497 13.09 -9.69 0.97
N THR A 498 13.03 -10.93 1.41
CA THR A 498 13.83 -11.48 2.50
C THR A 498 15.06 -12.19 1.92
N GLU A 499 15.75 -12.97 2.75
CA GLU A 499 16.78 -13.91 2.31
C GLU A 499 16.20 -15.08 1.50
N ASP A 500 14.97 -15.50 1.85
CA ASP A 500 14.31 -16.68 1.29
C ASP A 500 13.60 -16.42 -0.04
N GLY A 501 13.15 -15.18 -0.27
CA GLY A 501 12.48 -14.86 -1.52
C GLY A 501 12.06 -13.40 -1.69
N VAL A 502 11.40 -13.14 -2.80
CA VAL A 502 10.84 -11.84 -3.22
C VAL A 502 9.44 -11.69 -2.63
N THR A 503 9.18 -10.52 -2.06
CA THR A 503 7.87 -10.12 -1.53
C THR A 503 7.18 -9.08 -2.42
N ALA A 504 7.95 -8.30 -3.20
CA ALA A 504 7.39 -7.41 -4.21
C ALA A 504 8.38 -7.19 -5.37
N LEU A 505 7.84 -7.10 -6.58
CA LEU A 505 8.58 -6.77 -7.79
C LEU A 505 7.80 -5.67 -8.55
N GLN A 506 8.49 -4.59 -8.88
CA GLN A 506 7.96 -3.55 -9.75
C GLN A 506 8.96 -3.30 -10.87
N MET A 507 8.51 -3.32 -12.13
CA MET A 507 9.35 -3.07 -13.30
C MET A 507 8.68 -2.05 -14.20
N ASP A 508 9.46 -1.12 -14.74
CA ASP A 508 9.06 -0.18 -15.78
C ASP A 508 10.14 -0.21 -16.88
N ILE A 509 9.71 -0.57 -18.09
CA ILE A 509 10.58 -0.77 -19.25
C ILE A 509 10.21 0.27 -20.31
N LYS A 510 11.21 1.03 -20.75
CA LYS A 510 11.03 2.16 -21.68
C LYS A 510 11.37 1.81 -23.13
N ILE A 511 11.96 0.62 -23.38
CA ILE A 511 12.42 0.18 -24.70
C ILE A 511 11.96 -1.24 -25.02
N ASP A 512 11.95 -1.59 -26.31
CA ASP A 512 11.78 -2.97 -26.76
C ASP A 512 13.10 -3.77 -26.61
N GLY A 513 13.01 -5.10 -26.64
CA GLY A 513 14.17 -6.00 -26.75
C GLY A 513 14.85 -6.36 -25.43
N ILE A 514 14.15 -6.32 -24.30
CA ILE A 514 14.63 -6.89 -23.04
C ILE A 514 14.29 -8.38 -23.02
N THR A 515 15.31 -9.23 -23.11
CA THR A 515 15.15 -10.68 -23.16
C THR A 515 14.99 -11.29 -21.76
N ARG A 516 14.50 -12.53 -21.70
CA ARG A 516 14.46 -13.32 -20.46
C ARG A 516 15.83 -13.40 -19.79
N GLU A 517 16.89 -13.61 -20.57
CA GLU A 517 18.27 -13.71 -20.06
C GLU A 517 18.74 -12.41 -19.38
N ILE A 518 18.38 -11.25 -19.96
CA ILE A 518 18.69 -9.95 -19.35
C ILE A 518 17.95 -9.80 -18.02
N MET A 519 16.67 -10.16 -17.97
CA MET A 519 15.87 -10.10 -16.74
C MET A 519 16.40 -11.05 -15.65
N GLU A 520 16.79 -12.27 -16.02
CA GLU A 520 17.37 -13.25 -15.10
C GLU A 520 18.68 -12.75 -14.48
N LYS A 521 19.59 -12.24 -15.31
CA LYS A 521 20.83 -11.62 -14.82
C LYS A 521 20.53 -10.42 -13.91
N ALA A 522 19.55 -9.62 -14.27
CA ALA A 522 19.17 -8.44 -13.52
C ALA A 522 18.58 -8.79 -12.13
N LEU A 523 17.72 -9.81 -12.06
CA LEU A 523 17.17 -10.33 -10.81
C LEU A 523 18.23 -11.00 -9.93
N GLY A 524 19.17 -11.74 -10.53
CA GLY A 524 20.31 -12.32 -9.81
C GLY A 524 21.17 -11.24 -9.14
N GLN A 525 21.53 -10.20 -9.87
CA GLN A 525 22.27 -9.05 -9.32
C GLN A 525 21.44 -8.28 -8.27
N ALA A 526 20.13 -8.17 -8.45
CA ALA A 526 19.23 -7.56 -7.47
C ALA A 526 19.19 -8.36 -6.16
N ARG A 527 19.18 -9.70 -6.23
CA ARG A 527 19.24 -10.58 -5.06
C ARG A 527 20.52 -10.33 -4.26
N GLU A 528 21.67 -10.29 -4.91
CA GLU A 528 22.96 -10.00 -4.25
C GLU A 528 22.93 -8.65 -3.52
N GLY A 529 22.45 -7.60 -4.20
CA GLY A 529 22.33 -6.28 -3.60
C GLY A 529 21.32 -6.22 -2.44
N ARG A 530 20.19 -6.92 -2.55
CA ARG A 530 19.18 -7.05 -1.48
C ARG A 530 19.76 -7.73 -0.24
N LEU A 531 20.46 -8.85 -0.42
CA LEU A 531 21.12 -9.59 0.68
C LEU A 531 22.22 -8.74 1.34
N HIS A 532 22.97 -7.96 0.55
CA HIS A 532 23.93 -7.00 1.11
C HIS A 532 23.24 -5.95 2.01
N ILE A 533 22.11 -5.38 1.56
CA ILE A 533 21.35 -4.41 2.37
C ILE A 533 20.80 -5.05 3.64
N LEU A 534 20.24 -6.25 3.56
CA LEU A 534 19.78 -7.02 4.74
C LEU A 534 20.91 -7.22 5.75
N LYS A 535 22.12 -7.55 5.27
CA LYS A 535 23.29 -7.71 6.13
C LYS A 535 23.66 -6.41 6.85
N GLU A 536 23.60 -5.26 6.16
CA GLU A 536 23.85 -3.96 6.78
C GLU A 536 22.79 -3.60 7.83
N MET A 537 21.51 -3.89 7.54
CA MET A 537 20.41 -3.73 8.51
C MET A 537 20.60 -4.62 9.74
N GLY A 538 20.99 -5.88 9.53
CA GLY A 538 21.23 -6.86 10.59
C GLY A 538 22.38 -6.51 11.55
N LYS A 539 23.26 -5.55 11.20
CA LYS A 539 24.27 -5.02 12.15
C LYS A 539 23.64 -4.23 13.30
N VAL A 540 22.41 -3.75 13.14
CA VAL A 540 21.70 -2.93 14.12
C VAL A 540 20.59 -3.71 14.83
N ILE A 541 19.75 -4.42 14.08
CA ILE A 541 18.68 -5.25 14.63
C ILE A 541 18.45 -6.46 13.72
N THR A 542 18.53 -7.67 14.28
CA THR A 542 18.32 -8.94 13.56
C THR A 542 16.99 -9.59 13.88
N THR A 543 16.44 -9.31 15.06
CA THR A 543 15.15 -9.85 15.53
C THR A 543 14.31 -8.72 16.12
N PRO A 544 12.98 -8.81 16.06
CA PRO A 544 12.10 -7.86 16.76
C PRO A 544 12.47 -7.71 18.24
N ARG A 545 12.22 -6.53 18.81
CA ARG A 545 12.38 -6.33 20.26
C ARG A 545 11.46 -7.28 21.03
N GLY A 546 11.98 -7.89 22.09
CA GLY A 546 11.20 -8.79 22.94
C GLY A 546 10.12 -8.09 23.78
N GLU A 547 10.24 -6.77 23.98
CA GLU A 547 9.23 -5.96 24.65
C GLU A 547 8.78 -4.82 23.73
N MET A 548 7.46 -4.60 23.67
CA MET A 548 6.88 -3.43 23.01
C MET A 548 7.15 -2.15 23.80
N SER A 549 7.10 -1.01 23.11
CA SER A 549 7.23 0.32 23.72
C SER A 549 6.29 0.50 24.92
N ALA A 550 6.77 1.18 25.96
CA ALA A 550 5.96 1.55 27.13
C ALA A 550 4.80 2.50 26.77
N TYR A 551 4.87 3.17 25.61
CA TYR A 551 3.82 4.05 25.12
C TYR A 551 2.81 3.33 24.22
N ALA A 552 3.10 2.09 23.81
CA ALA A 552 2.17 1.30 23.01
C ALA A 552 1.02 0.77 23.87
N PRO A 553 -0.20 0.66 23.31
CA PRO A 553 -1.29 0.01 24.00
C PRO A 553 -0.93 -1.45 24.31
N ARG A 554 -1.19 -1.91 25.53
CA ARG A 554 -1.04 -3.30 25.93
C ARG A 554 -2.41 -3.96 25.95
N PHE A 555 -2.52 -5.16 25.37
CA PHE A 555 -3.70 -5.98 25.52
C PHE A 555 -3.64 -6.81 26.79
N ILE A 556 -4.73 -6.77 27.55
CA ILE A 556 -5.04 -7.72 28.59
C ILE A 556 -6.22 -8.53 28.07
N THR A 557 -6.01 -9.83 27.88
CA THR A 557 -7.05 -10.74 27.42
C THR A 557 -7.59 -11.52 28.61
N LEU A 558 -8.91 -11.59 28.73
CA LEU A 558 -9.60 -12.49 29.65
C LEU A 558 -10.74 -13.21 28.94
N ARG A 559 -11.12 -14.37 29.45
CA ARG A 559 -12.26 -15.13 28.95
C ARG A 559 -13.35 -15.20 30.00
N ILE A 560 -14.56 -14.88 29.60
CA ILE A 560 -15.76 -14.94 30.43
C ILE A 560 -16.74 -15.96 29.86
N ASN A 561 -17.73 -16.37 30.66
CA ASN A 561 -18.83 -17.18 30.14
C ASN A 561 -19.64 -16.34 29.11
N PRO A 562 -19.89 -16.85 27.90
CA PRO A 562 -20.68 -16.14 26.87
C PRO A 562 -22.05 -15.62 27.35
N GLU A 563 -22.69 -16.31 28.30
CA GLU A 563 -23.97 -15.87 28.88
C GLU A 563 -23.86 -14.52 29.61
N LYS A 564 -22.68 -14.17 30.12
CA LYS A 564 -22.39 -12.95 30.89
C LYS A 564 -21.92 -11.78 30.03
N ILE A 565 -21.76 -11.96 28.72
CA ILE A 565 -21.43 -10.86 27.79
C ILE A 565 -22.45 -9.71 27.95
N ARG A 566 -23.73 -10.06 28.14
CA ARG A 566 -24.82 -9.09 28.33
C ARG A 566 -24.63 -8.21 29.56
N ASP A 567 -24.04 -8.75 30.63
CA ASP A 567 -23.82 -8.02 31.88
C ASP A 567 -22.68 -7.01 31.73
N VAL A 568 -21.61 -7.39 31.02
CA VAL A 568 -20.47 -6.50 30.74
C VAL A 568 -20.82 -5.38 29.76
N ILE A 569 -21.62 -5.68 28.72
CA ILE A 569 -22.10 -4.67 27.78
C ILE A 569 -23.12 -3.75 28.47
N GLY A 570 -24.02 -4.32 29.27
CA GLY A 570 -25.13 -3.63 29.90
C GLY A 570 -26.22 -3.20 28.91
N LYS A 571 -27.34 -2.67 29.42
CA LYS A 571 -28.48 -2.24 28.60
C LYS A 571 -28.05 -1.12 27.64
N GLY A 572 -28.07 -1.40 26.33
CA GLY A 572 -27.69 -0.44 25.29
C GLY A 572 -26.20 -0.08 25.27
N GLY A 573 -25.33 -0.88 25.88
CA GLY A 573 -23.89 -0.59 25.96
C GLY A 573 -23.49 0.37 27.08
N ALA A 574 -24.38 0.67 28.03
CA ALA A 574 -24.11 1.65 29.09
C ALA A 574 -22.93 1.24 30.00
N THR A 575 -22.87 -0.04 30.42
CA THR A 575 -21.83 -0.53 31.34
C THR A 575 -20.46 -0.51 30.68
N ILE A 576 -20.34 -1.05 29.46
CA ILE A 576 -19.06 -1.05 28.74
C ILE A 576 -18.59 0.37 28.44
N ARG A 577 -19.49 1.30 28.08
CA ARG A 577 -19.13 2.71 27.88
C ARG A 577 -18.61 3.35 29.15
N ALA A 578 -19.29 3.16 30.28
CA ALA A 578 -18.84 3.68 31.57
C ALA A 578 -17.47 3.10 31.96
N LEU A 579 -17.25 1.80 31.77
CA LEU A 579 -15.94 1.18 32.00
C LEU A 579 -14.86 1.82 31.12
N THR A 580 -15.12 2.01 29.82
CA THR A 580 -14.15 2.63 28.91
C THR A 580 -13.89 4.12 29.23
N GLU A 581 -14.91 4.87 29.64
CA GLU A 581 -14.78 6.30 30.00
C GLU A 581 -14.05 6.50 31.33
N GLU A 582 -14.36 5.68 32.34
CA GLU A 582 -13.79 5.83 33.68
C GLU A 582 -12.36 5.30 33.79
N THR A 583 -12.04 4.23 33.06
CA THR A 583 -10.68 3.65 33.06
C THR A 583 -9.80 4.24 31.96
N GLY A 584 -10.39 4.81 30.91
CA GLY A 584 -9.66 5.21 29.70
C GLY A 584 -9.19 4.03 28.83
N ALA A 585 -9.48 2.78 29.22
CA ALA A 585 -9.16 1.60 28.44
C ALA A 585 -10.17 1.40 27.29
N THR A 586 -9.73 0.80 26.19
CA THR A 586 -10.62 0.31 25.14
C THR A 586 -10.94 -1.15 25.38
N ILE A 587 -12.23 -1.47 25.52
CA ILE A 587 -12.70 -2.83 25.77
C ILE A 587 -13.43 -3.32 24.52
N ASP A 588 -12.98 -4.45 23.99
CA ASP A 588 -13.62 -5.17 22.90
C ASP A 588 -14.01 -6.58 23.38
N ILE A 589 -15.19 -7.04 22.97
CA ILE A 589 -15.78 -8.31 23.43
C ILE A 589 -16.29 -9.07 22.22
N ASP A 590 -15.82 -10.29 22.03
CA ASP A 590 -16.34 -11.18 20.99
C ASP A 590 -17.49 -12.09 21.49
N ASP A 591 -18.23 -12.68 20.55
CA ASP A 591 -19.36 -13.56 20.85
C ASP A 591 -18.94 -14.89 21.51
N SER A 592 -17.64 -15.21 21.53
CA SER A 592 -17.08 -16.39 22.18
C SER A 592 -16.77 -16.18 23.67
N GLY A 593 -16.94 -14.94 24.16
CA GLY A 593 -16.66 -14.53 25.52
C GLY A 593 -15.21 -14.12 25.77
N VAL A 594 -14.41 -13.89 24.73
CA VAL A 594 -13.07 -13.31 24.88
C VAL A 594 -13.18 -11.80 24.91
N ILE A 595 -12.59 -11.21 25.95
CA ILE A 595 -12.52 -9.77 26.15
C ILE A 595 -11.08 -9.33 25.95
N LYS A 596 -10.88 -8.33 25.08
CA LYS A 596 -9.59 -7.66 24.86
C LYS A 596 -9.67 -6.24 25.45
N ILE A 597 -8.86 -5.99 26.46
CA ILE A 597 -8.73 -4.68 27.10
C ILE A 597 -7.43 -4.06 26.62
N ALA A 598 -7.50 -2.97 25.88
CA ALA A 598 -6.34 -2.22 25.43
C ALA A 598 -6.16 -0.94 26.26
N SER A 599 -4.97 -0.75 26.83
CA SER A 599 -4.62 0.48 27.55
C SER A 599 -3.14 0.83 27.36
N VAL A 600 -2.83 2.12 27.26
CA VAL A 600 -1.44 2.63 27.31
C VAL A 600 -0.90 2.67 28.73
N ASP A 601 -1.78 2.78 29.73
CA ASP A 601 -1.44 2.70 31.15
C ASP A 601 -1.78 1.31 31.69
N LYS A 602 -0.77 0.64 32.26
CA LYS A 602 -0.93 -0.69 32.85
C LYS A 602 -1.93 -0.68 34.00
N GLU A 603 -1.94 0.37 34.84
CA GLU A 603 -2.85 0.45 35.99
C GLU A 603 -4.31 0.56 35.54
N ALA A 604 -4.56 1.40 34.53
CA ALA A 604 -5.88 1.53 33.92
C ALA A 604 -6.38 0.22 33.30
N GLY A 605 -5.50 -0.53 32.63
CA GLY A 605 -5.85 -1.84 32.05
C GLY A 605 -6.20 -2.87 33.11
N GLU A 606 -5.42 -2.97 34.18
CA GLU A 606 -5.70 -3.88 35.30
C GLU A 606 -6.97 -3.48 36.07
N GLU A 607 -7.25 -2.19 36.22
CA GLU A 607 -8.50 -1.72 36.84
C GLU A 607 -9.72 -2.08 35.98
N ALA A 608 -9.63 -1.92 34.66
CA ALA A 608 -10.68 -2.37 33.75
C ALA A 608 -10.90 -3.88 33.85
N LYS A 609 -9.82 -4.67 33.89
CA LYS A 609 -9.88 -6.13 34.08
C LYS A 609 -10.58 -6.48 35.40
N ARG A 610 -10.14 -5.87 36.52
CA ARG A 610 -10.70 -6.10 37.86
C ARG A 610 -12.20 -5.87 37.90
N ARG A 611 -12.68 -4.78 37.30
CA ARG A 611 -14.12 -4.48 37.25
C ARG A 611 -14.92 -5.45 36.39
N ILE A 612 -14.35 -5.90 35.27
CA ILE A 612 -14.99 -6.92 34.44
C ILE A 612 -15.05 -8.26 35.17
N GLU A 613 -14.00 -8.63 35.89
CA GLU A 613 -14.00 -9.81 36.76
C GLU A 613 -15.05 -9.69 37.87
N GLU A 614 -15.24 -8.52 38.47
CA GLU A 614 -16.30 -8.29 39.47
C GLU A 614 -17.71 -8.45 38.89
N ILE A 615 -17.96 -7.91 37.69
CA ILE A 615 -19.25 -8.05 36.98
C ILE A 615 -19.50 -9.52 36.63
N THR A 616 -18.45 -10.22 36.19
CA THR A 616 -18.54 -11.60 35.71
C THR A 616 -18.30 -12.65 36.78
N ALA A 617 -18.03 -12.24 38.02
CA ALA A 617 -17.86 -13.15 39.14
C ALA A 617 -19.10 -14.02 39.34
N ASP A 618 -18.89 -15.32 39.51
CA ASP A 618 -19.95 -16.22 39.95
C ASP A 618 -20.19 -16.08 41.45
N VAL A 619 -21.47 -16.16 41.82
CA VAL A 619 -21.86 -16.23 43.23
C VAL A 619 -21.71 -17.69 43.64
N GLU A 620 -20.62 -18.00 44.34
CA GLU A 620 -20.30 -19.36 44.78
C GLU A 620 -21.12 -19.72 46.01
N VAL A 621 -21.88 -20.82 45.92
CA VAL A 621 -22.62 -21.37 47.06
C VAL A 621 -21.62 -21.80 48.13
N GLY A 622 -21.80 -21.29 49.36
CA GLY A 622 -20.93 -21.55 50.49
C GLY A 622 -19.85 -20.48 50.73
N ARG A 623 -19.65 -19.52 49.83
CA ARG A 623 -18.68 -18.42 50.04
C ARG A 623 -19.29 -17.29 50.87
N VAL A 624 -18.45 -16.65 51.70
CA VAL A 624 -18.81 -15.46 52.50
C VAL A 624 -18.46 -14.21 51.69
N TYR A 625 -19.42 -13.31 51.57
CA TYR A 625 -19.27 -12.00 50.92
C TYR A 625 -19.51 -10.88 51.94
N GLU A 626 -18.81 -9.76 51.78
CA GLU A 626 -19.17 -8.50 52.45
C GLU A 626 -20.11 -7.73 51.53
N GLY A 627 -21.34 -7.51 51.98
CA GLY A 627 -22.37 -6.87 51.17
C GLY A 627 -23.08 -5.75 51.91
N ARG A 628 -23.59 -4.78 51.17
CA ARG A 628 -24.31 -3.63 51.73
C ARG A 628 -25.81 -3.90 51.74
N VAL A 629 -26.47 -3.61 52.86
CA VAL A 629 -27.93 -3.74 52.97
C VAL A 629 -28.59 -2.69 52.06
N ALA A 630 -29.19 -3.14 50.96
CA ALA A 630 -29.84 -2.27 49.99
C ALA A 630 -31.26 -1.87 50.44
N LYS A 631 -32.00 -2.82 51.03
CA LYS A 631 -33.38 -2.60 51.45
C LYS A 631 -33.81 -3.58 52.53
N ILE A 632 -34.55 -3.09 53.54
CA ILE A 632 -35.13 -3.93 54.60
C ILE A 632 -36.63 -4.14 54.33
N MET A 633 -37.10 -5.37 54.55
CA MET A 633 -38.51 -5.76 54.50
C MET A 633 -38.86 -6.56 55.75
N ASP A 634 -40.14 -6.68 56.07
CA ASP A 634 -40.61 -7.37 57.29
C ASP A 634 -40.15 -8.83 57.39
N PHE A 635 -39.86 -9.48 56.26
CA PHE A 635 -39.45 -10.89 56.19
C PHE A 635 -37.94 -11.10 55.96
N GLY A 636 -37.16 -10.03 55.77
CA GLY A 636 -35.72 -10.14 55.52
C GLY A 636 -35.04 -8.87 55.01
N ALA A 637 -33.74 -8.94 54.80
CA ALA A 637 -32.93 -7.85 54.26
C ALA A 637 -32.34 -8.23 52.90
N PHE A 638 -32.47 -7.34 51.91
CA PHE A 638 -31.76 -7.46 50.64
C PHE A 638 -30.36 -6.90 50.80
N VAL A 639 -29.37 -7.72 50.53
CA VAL A 639 -27.95 -7.38 50.64
C VAL A 639 -27.31 -7.50 49.26
N THR A 640 -26.76 -6.40 48.77
CA THR A 640 -25.99 -6.37 47.52
C THR A 640 -24.61 -6.94 47.80
N ILE A 641 -24.31 -8.11 47.23
CA ILE A 641 -23.04 -8.84 47.44
C ILE A 641 -22.05 -8.63 46.31
N LEU A 642 -22.55 -8.32 45.10
CA LEU A 642 -21.80 -7.95 43.92
C LEU A 642 -22.58 -6.87 43.16
N PRO A 643 -21.93 -6.03 42.34
CA PRO A 643 -22.62 -5.01 41.55
C PRO A 643 -23.78 -5.61 40.74
N GLY A 644 -25.01 -5.14 41.01
CA GLY A 644 -26.22 -5.62 40.32
C GLY A 644 -26.77 -6.98 40.79
N ARG A 645 -26.19 -7.60 41.83
CA ARG A 645 -26.67 -8.87 42.40
C ARG A 645 -27.04 -8.72 43.87
N ASP A 646 -28.34 -8.77 44.12
CA ASP A 646 -28.91 -8.76 45.47
C ASP A 646 -29.26 -10.18 45.92
N GLY A 647 -28.88 -10.51 47.14
CA GLY A 647 -29.35 -11.71 47.82
C GLY A 647 -30.26 -11.37 49.00
N LEU A 648 -31.18 -12.28 49.31
CA LEU A 648 -32.10 -12.13 50.43
C LEU A 648 -31.56 -12.86 51.66
N VAL A 649 -31.32 -12.12 52.74
CA VAL A 649 -31.17 -12.69 54.08
C VAL A 649 -32.55 -12.76 54.70
N HIS A 650 -33.13 -13.95 54.77
CA HIS A 650 -34.42 -14.15 55.43
C HIS A 650 -34.30 -13.86 56.94
N ILE A 651 -35.36 -13.38 57.59
CA ILE A 651 -35.34 -13.02 59.03
C ILE A 651 -34.81 -14.15 59.93
N SER A 652 -35.08 -15.40 59.56
CA SER A 652 -34.61 -16.59 60.28
C SER A 652 -33.10 -16.88 60.11
N GLN A 653 -32.41 -16.17 59.23
CA GLN A 653 -30.99 -16.33 58.88
C GLN A 653 -30.13 -15.12 59.29
N ILE A 654 -30.69 -14.16 60.06
CA ILE A 654 -30.00 -12.94 60.51
C ILE A 654 -29.21 -13.18 61.82
N SER A 655 -29.84 -13.76 62.85
CA SER A 655 -29.21 -13.93 64.18
C SER A 655 -29.72 -15.21 64.87
N GLU A 656 -28.87 -15.92 65.63
CA GLU A 656 -29.26 -17.15 66.35
C GLU A 656 -30.38 -16.93 67.37
N GLU A 657 -30.48 -15.71 67.90
CA GLU A 657 -31.57 -15.25 68.76
C GLU A 657 -32.87 -15.01 67.97
N ARG A 658 -34.03 -15.08 68.65
CA ARG A 658 -35.32 -14.75 68.03
C ARG A 658 -35.37 -13.25 67.72
N VAL A 659 -35.42 -12.91 66.43
CA VAL A 659 -35.54 -11.55 65.93
C VAL A 659 -37.02 -11.24 65.69
N GLU A 660 -37.60 -10.25 66.38
CA GLU A 660 -38.99 -9.81 66.15
C GLU A 660 -39.09 -8.87 64.94
N SER A 661 -38.10 -8.01 64.71
CA SER A 661 -38.02 -7.15 63.53
C SER A 661 -36.60 -7.12 62.93
N VAL A 662 -36.51 -7.20 61.60
CA VAL A 662 -35.24 -7.14 60.86
C VAL A 662 -34.45 -5.86 61.17
N SER A 663 -35.18 -4.76 61.37
CA SER A 663 -34.67 -3.42 61.70
C SER A 663 -33.89 -3.36 63.02
N ASP A 664 -34.06 -4.33 63.90
CA ASP A 664 -33.42 -4.38 65.21
C ASP A 664 -31.95 -4.85 65.12
N LYS A 665 -31.60 -5.55 64.04
CA LYS A 665 -30.28 -6.19 63.88
C LYS A 665 -29.47 -5.67 62.69
N VAL A 666 -30.12 -5.08 61.67
CA VAL A 666 -29.45 -4.50 60.50
C VAL A 666 -30.11 -3.20 60.09
N LYS A 667 -29.32 -2.25 59.59
CA LYS A 667 -29.80 -0.97 59.05
C LYS A 667 -29.59 -0.87 57.55
N GLU A 668 -30.48 -0.15 56.85
CA GLU A 668 -30.27 0.16 55.44
C GLU A 668 -28.95 0.94 55.27
N GLY A 669 -28.15 0.51 54.30
CA GLY A 669 -26.83 1.04 54.03
C GLY A 669 -25.69 0.46 54.87
N GLU A 670 -25.96 -0.40 55.86
CA GLU A 670 -24.95 -1.08 56.68
C GLU A 670 -24.21 -2.17 55.88
N THR A 671 -22.91 -2.37 56.16
CA THR A 671 -22.11 -3.44 55.52
C THR A 671 -22.08 -4.65 56.44
N VAL A 672 -22.50 -5.81 55.93
CA VAL A 672 -22.64 -7.06 56.68
C VAL A 672 -21.96 -8.23 55.97
N LYS A 673 -21.41 -9.17 56.73
CA LYS A 673 -20.90 -10.44 56.21
C LYS A 673 -22.04 -11.44 56.04
N VAL A 674 -22.13 -12.05 54.86
CA VAL A 674 -23.20 -12.97 54.49
C VAL A 674 -22.65 -14.17 53.72
N LYS A 675 -23.06 -15.38 54.08
CA LYS A 675 -22.73 -16.62 53.35
C LYS A 675 -23.84 -16.96 52.37
N VAL A 676 -23.47 -17.33 51.14
CA VAL A 676 -24.44 -17.84 50.15
C VAL A 676 -24.84 -19.25 50.51
N LEU A 677 -26.14 -19.48 50.74
CA LEU A 677 -26.67 -20.81 51.05
C LEU A 677 -27.08 -21.58 49.80
N GLU A 678 -27.72 -20.90 48.85
CA GLU A 678 -28.32 -21.53 47.68
C GLU A 678 -28.59 -20.45 46.62
N VAL A 679 -28.44 -20.80 45.35
CA VAL A 679 -28.92 -20.01 44.22
C VAL A 679 -30.03 -20.82 43.55
N ASP A 680 -31.26 -20.27 43.52
CA ASP A 680 -32.40 -20.99 42.96
C ASP A 680 -32.38 -21.02 41.41
N LYS A 681 -33.23 -21.85 40.80
CA LYS A 681 -33.35 -21.97 39.34
C LYS A 681 -33.82 -20.69 38.63
N GLN A 682 -34.28 -19.68 39.37
CA GLN A 682 -34.69 -18.36 38.87
C GLN A 682 -33.61 -17.29 39.13
N GLY A 683 -32.43 -17.67 39.62
CA GLY A 683 -31.31 -16.76 39.89
C GLY A 683 -31.42 -16.00 41.21
N ARG A 684 -32.37 -16.33 42.10
CA ARG A 684 -32.48 -15.68 43.42
C ARG A 684 -31.48 -16.29 44.39
N ILE A 685 -30.72 -15.41 45.05
CA ILE A 685 -29.63 -15.79 45.94
C ILE A 685 -30.13 -15.76 47.39
N ARG A 686 -30.02 -16.89 48.09
CA ARG A 686 -30.32 -17.00 49.53
C ARG A 686 -29.05 -16.79 50.34
N LEU A 687 -29.10 -15.83 51.25
CA LEU A 687 -27.97 -15.44 52.09
C LEU A 687 -28.24 -15.74 53.57
N SER A 688 -27.18 -15.95 54.35
CA SER A 688 -27.25 -16.13 55.80
C SER A 688 -26.12 -15.40 56.51
N MET A 689 -26.47 -14.64 57.54
CA MET A 689 -25.52 -14.00 58.45
C MET A 689 -25.09 -14.95 59.58
N LYS A 690 -25.91 -15.95 59.92
CA LYS A 690 -25.57 -16.99 60.91
C LYS A 690 -24.47 -17.92 60.41
N ALA A 691 -24.57 -18.31 59.14
CA ALA A 691 -23.71 -19.35 58.57
C ALA A 691 -22.26 -18.86 58.31
N VAL A 692 -21.97 -17.59 58.56
CA VAL A 692 -20.63 -16.99 58.43
C VAL A 692 -19.64 -17.57 59.44
N GLY A 693 -20.10 -18.01 60.61
CA GLY A 693 -19.25 -18.60 61.67
C GLY A 693 -19.28 -20.14 61.76
N GLN A 694 -20.05 -20.83 60.92
CA GLN A 694 -20.25 -22.29 61.01
C GLN A 694 -19.36 -23.09 60.03
N GLY A 695 -18.10 -22.67 59.86
CA GLY A 695 -17.15 -23.37 59.01
C GLY A 695 -15.73 -22.88 59.21
N GLU A 696 -15.10 -23.33 60.30
CA GLU A 696 -13.68 -23.71 60.28
C GLU A 696 -13.58 -25.21 59.97
#